data_AF-A0A161HFX1-F1
#
_entry.id   AF-A0A161HFX1-F1
#
_cell.length_a   1.000
_cell.length_b   1.000
_cell.length_c   1.000
_cell.angle_alpha   90.00
_cell.angle_beta   90.00
_cell.angle_gamma   90.00
#
_symmetry.space_group_name_H-M   'P 1'
#
loop_
_entity.id
_entity.type
_entity.pdbx_description
1 polymer ?
#
loop_
_entity_poly.entity_id
_entity_poly.type
_entity_poly.pdbx_seq_one_letter_code
_entity_poly.pdbx_strand_id
1 'polypeptide(L)'
;MQNAEIRRLTSENSKTIKEATDLKGTLDKAKAEIADLKSNLVKQRQLEKDAENFKTEIEALKSQGVSKDELLKQQTEKLAKLDKLEEELKSKDQELTKIKEESEKSANAVSADKEKELAILQEKLEKEVSALNEKEEELVKLKSEKEQATVALAKEKDDEINRLKEIHSKEISELSLKLKEVEESASAASAPPVGSDLADQISTPTSTPSKKKNKKKKKGGAMATEPPETENTSLPSSDGEISKLQAEIRSKEEHIQELNGMITAIGQDLVVAREELANRDNEVTGTKESALQASEELKALKEDMDRQLEEARNKLKEESAALEDTKSKLKEESATLEDTKSKLKEESAILEDVRLGLEKAEKLAATRLDELNRSKADYESQISKLKADHGNSTALIDKYKGEISTLTSVVADKEKHISELETKVKSLETSYSKLNAEHNSLKKQQGAEIESLQKTNAEARGKLQRELAAVKASKASFEKDHSKLLVEASEAKSKLSAAETEKATAISNLQLLQREVDELKQIADESSKRSDSLQEELSDLRKHLQDRTREAQTLTNLRNETEHSYQTKVKELEAKVRALTEQRDEYESDLLTMQSRKSRELDELRTQNGDLKRQLHMFEEEKNRYDRDLKDIRKMRDRVQEELTSAKEELASIRKELESSRSQLSAAQTRAVEFEKSASSLKRAAEESQEKNEVLQRNYRVLTGDLETMRKEIVDLKNKSRDTVHSRQSSIVSLSGQDNDQVRNERLYTKNFLLNYVDKKEQRSAMLGSLATFLELNDSERQRFATAFR
;
A
#
# COMPACT_ATOMS: atom_id res chain seq x y z
N MET A 1 107.59 72.24 -18.48
CA MET A 1 106.29 71.68 -18.04
C MET A 1 106.34 71.15 -16.62
N GLN A 2 107.17 70.15 -16.26
CA GLN A 2 107.23 69.54 -14.90
C GLN A 2 107.11 70.50 -13.69
N ASN A 3 107.79 71.65 -13.65
CA ASN A 3 107.66 72.61 -12.53
C ASN A 3 106.27 73.27 -12.40
N ALA A 4 105.44 73.25 -13.44
CA ALA A 4 104.03 73.64 -13.37
C ALA A 4 103.16 72.48 -12.85
N GLU A 5 103.41 71.26 -13.34
CA GLU A 5 102.79 70.01 -12.84
C GLU A 5 102.94 69.88 -11.32
N ILE A 6 104.17 70.01 -10.82
CA ILE A 6 104.49 69.88 -9.40
C ILE A 6 103.80 70.97 -8.59
N ARG A 7 103.74 72.22 -9.08
CA ARG A 7 103.01 73.31 -8.41
C ARG A 7 101.50 73.07 -8.39
N ARG A 8 100.92 72.53 -9.48
CA ARG A 8 99.51 72.15 -9.54
C ARG A 8 99.20 71.05 -8.52
N LEU A 9 99.94 69.94 -8.55
CA LEU A 9 99.74 68.80 -7.64
C LEU A 9 99.99 69.19 -6.18
N THR A 10 100.97 70.06 -5.90
CA THR A 10 101.19 70.60 -4.54
C THR A 10 100.02 71.50 -4.12
N SER A 11 99.45 72.30 -5.02
CA SER A 11 98.25 73.09 -4.76
C SER A 11 97.02 72.21 -4.49
N GLU A 12 96.79 71.19 -5.31
CA GLU A 12 95.66 70.26 -5.17
C GLU A 12 95.78 69.46 -3.86
N ASN A 13 96.96 68.91 -3.53
CA ASN A 13 97.21 68.29 -2.22
C ASN A 13 97.06 69.28 -1.06
N SER A 14 97.44 70.55 -1.21
CA SER A 14 97.23 71.55 -0.16
C SER A 14 95.75 71.93 0.07
N LYS A 15 94.89 71.69 -0.92
CA LYS A 15 93.43 71.83 -0.80
C LYS A 15 92.82 70.60 -0.13
N THR A 16 93.11 69.40 -0.63
CA THR A 16 92.56 68.16 -0.06
C THR A 16 93.02 67.92 1.38
N ILE A 17 94.24 68.34 1.75
CA ILE A 17 94.69 68.35 3.15
C ILE A 17 93.87 69.32 4.01
N LYS A 18 93.52 70.52 3.51
CA LYS A 18 92.68 71.49 4.23
C LYS A 18 91.25 70.99 4.38
N GLU A 19 90.65 70.52 3.29
CA GLU A 19 89.32 69.91 3.26
C GLU A 19 89.25 68.73 4.25
N ALA A 20 90.29 67.88 4.31
CA ALA A 20 90.39 66.81 5.29
C ALA A 20 90.56 67.31 6.74
N THR A 21 91.29 68.41 7.00
CA THR A 21 91.37 68.98 8.35
C THR A 21 90.07 69.66 8.78
N ASP A 22 89.36 70.31 7.86
CA ASP A 22 88.09 70.99 8.14
C ASP A 22 86.97 69.97 8.37
N LEU A 23 86.89 68.90 7.55
CA LEU A 23 86.01 67.75 7.77
C LEU A 23 86.33 67.01 9.08
N LYS A 24 87.60 66.92 9.47
CA LYS A 24 87.96 66.38 10.79
C LYS A 24 87.50 67.31 11.92
N GLY A 25 87.63 68.62 11.74
CA GLY A 25 87.14 69.63 12.69
C GLY A 25 85.62 69.58 12.88
N THR A 26 84.83 69.40 11.81
CA THR A 26 83.37 69.21 11.93
C THR A 26 83.01 67.85 12.54
N LEU A 27 83.72 66.78 12.18
CA LEU A 27 83.52 65.46 12.78
C LEU A 27 83.82 65.44 14.29
N ASP A 28 84.88 66.11 14.73
CA ASP A 28 85.26 66.15 16.15
C ASP A 28 84.34 67.09 16.97
N LYS A 29 83.77 68.15 16.35
CA LYS A 29 82.64 68.90 16.93
C LYS A 29 81.38 68.05 17.08
N ALA A 30 80.97 67.35 16.03
CA ALA A 30 79.78 66.48 16.06
C ALA A 30 79.92 65.37 17.12
N LYS A 31 81.13 64.84 17.35
CA LYS A 31 81.41 63.91 18.47
C LYS A 31 81.22 64.55 19.84
N ALA A 32 81.62 65.82 20.02
CA ALA A 32 81.42 66.55 21.27
C ALA A 32 79.92 66.79 21.52
N GLU A 33 79.18 67.27 20.52
CA GLU A 33 77.73 67.45 20.58
C GLU A 33 77.00 66.13 20.90
N ILE A 34 77.40 65.02 20.29
CA ILE A 34 76.87 63.68 20.60
C ILE A 34 77.23 63.23 22.03
N ALA A 35 78.39 63.61 22.57
CA ALA A 35 78.77 63.32 23.94
C ALA A 35 77.94 64.12 24.95
N ASP A 36 77.70 65.41 24.69
CA ASP A 36 76.86 66.26 25.54
C ASP A 36 75.37 65.87 25.46
N LEU A 37 74.86 65.49 24.29
CA LEU A 37 73.52 64.91 24.15
C LEU A 37 73.37 63.60 24.94
N LYS A 38 74.38 62.72 24.91
CA LYS A 38 74.40 61.50 25.75
C LYS A 38 74.46 61.83 27.25
N SER A 39 75.28 62.81 27.64
CA SER A 39 75.37 63.31 29.02
C SER A 39 74.01 63.83 29.51
N ASN A 40 73.31 64.59 28.68
CA ASN A 40 71.99 65.13 29.02
C ASN A 40 70.89 64.07 29.03
N LEU A 41 70.91 63.09 28.13
CA LEU A 41 69.98 61.95 28.16
C LEU A 41 70.14 61.08 29.42
N VAL A 42 71.38 60.91 29.92
CA VAL A 42 71.64 60.22 31.19
C VAL A 42 71.12 61.03 32.38
N LYS A 43 71.31 62.35 32.41
CA LYS A 43 70.73 63.23 33.44
C LYS A 43 69.21 63.19 33.43
N GLN A 44 68.58 63.20 32.25
CA GLN A 44 67.13 63.11 32.11
C GLN A 44 66.60 61.79 32.71
N ARG A 45 67.20 60.65 32.35
CA ARG A 45 66.82 59.33 32.90
C ARG A 45 67.04 59.21 34.41
N GLN A 46 67.98 59.96 34.98
CA GLN A 46 68.16 60.03 36.43
C GLN A 46 67.03 60.85 37.08
N LEU A 47 66.69 62.02 36.52
CA LEU A 47 65.57 62.85 36.99
C LEU A 47 64.21 62.13 36.88
N GLU A 48 64.02 61.31 35.84
CA GLU A 48 62.83 60.45 35.68
C GLU A 48 62.72 59.42 36.82
N LYS A 49 63.83 58.73 37.16
CA LYS A 49 63.88 57.83 38.34
C LYS A 49 63.67 58.55 39.66
N ASP A 50 64.29 59.71 39.84
CA ASP A 50 64.15 60.49 41.06
C ASP A 50 62.70 60.96 41.24
N ALA A 51 62.01 61.30 40.15
CA ALA A 51 60.57 61.60 40.16
C ALA A 51 59.69 60.38 40.50
N GLU A 52 60.01 59.18 40.04
CA GLU A 52 59.32 57.94 40.45
C GLU A 52 59.54 57.62 41.94
N ASN A 53 60.75 57.83 42.45
CA ASN A 53 61.08 57.70 43.87
C ASN A 53 60.28 58.70 44.72
N PHE A 54 60.24 59.99 44.34
CA PHE A 54 59.41 60.98 45.05
C PHE A 54 57.92 60.67 44.97
N LYS A 55 57.44 60.09 43.86
CA LYS A 55 56.03 59.70 43.70
C LYS A 55 55.63 58.58 44.65
N THR A 56 56.47 57.55 44.80
CA THR A 56 56.25 56.46 45.76
C THR A 56 56.42 56.91 47.21
N GLU A 57 57.35 57.83 47.49
CA GLU A 57 57.49 58.44 48.83
C GLU A 57 56.28 59.33 49.20
N ILE A 58 55.67 60.04 48.24
CA ILE A 58 54.41 60.77 48.43
C ILE A 58 53.23 59.83 48.74
N GLU A 59 53.19 58.64 48.13
CA GLU A 59 52.17 57.63 48.43
C GLU A 59 52.39 56.98 49.81
N ALA A 60 53.64 56.76 50.21
CA ALA A 60 53.99 56.34 51.57
C ALA A 60 53.59 57.40 52.62
N LEU A 61 53.93 58.67 52.40
CA LEU A 61 53.61 59.77 53.33
C LEU A 61 52.09 60.05 53.42
N LYS A 62 51.29 59.74 52.39
CA LYS A 62 49.82 59.76 52.49
C LYS A 62 49.26 58.73 53.48
N SER A 63 50.00 57.69 53.84
CA SER A 63 49.55 56.66 54.79
C SER A 63 49.75 57.02 56.26
N GLN A 64 50.57 58.03 56.58
CA GLN A 64 50.86 58.46 57.96
C GLN A 64 50.37 59.88 58.22
N GLY A 65 49.17 60.02 58.78
CA GLY A 65 48.56 61.31 59.09
C GLY A 65 49.23 62.03 60.28
N VAL A 66 49.86 63.16 60.02
CA VAL A 66 50.49 64.06 61.02
C VAL A 66 50.04 65.51 60.81
N SER A 67 50.25 66.38 61.80
CA SER A 67 49.57 67.69 61.97
C SER A 67 49.70 68.70 60.81
N LYS A 68 48.68 69.56 60.72
CA LYS A 68 48.37 70.43 59.57
C LYS A 68 49.24 71.69 59.46
N ASP A 69 49.79 72.19 60.57
CA ASP A 69 50.45 73.51 60.59
C ASP A 69 51.90 73.46 60.09
N GLU A 70 52.60 72.33 60.30
CA GLU A 70 53.91 72.06 59.70
C GLU A 70 53.81 72.04 58.16
N LEU A 71 52.70 71.48 57.65
CA LEU A 71 52.41 71.36 56.22
C LEU A 71 52.32 72.73 55.54
N LEU A 72 51.63 73.70 56.16
CA LEU A 72 51.47 75.05 55.62
C LEU A 72 52.83 75.79 55.49
N LYS A 73 53.70 75.64 56.49
CA LYS A 73 55.03 76.25 56.49
C LYS A 73 55.96 75.61 55.45
N GLN A 74 55.86 74.30 55.25
CA GLN A 74 56.56 73.63 54.15
C GLN A 74 55.97 73.97 52.77
N GLN A 75 54.66 74.24 52.66
CA GLN A 75 54.02 74.64 51.40
C GLN A 75 54.46 76.02 50.93
N THR A 76 54.57 77.02 51.82
CA THR A 76 55.07 78.36 51.44
C THR A 76 56.54 78.34 51.04
N GLU A 77 57.39 77.56 51.73
CA GLU A 77 58.78 77.33 51.30
C GLU A 77 58.88 76.57 49.98
N LYS A 78 57.96 75.64 49.68
CA LYS A 78 57.93 74.91 48.41
C LYS A 78 57.46 75.81 47.26
N LEU A 79 56.47 76.68 47.48
CA LEU A 79 56.04 77.70 46.51
C LEU A 79 57.19 78.65 46.16
N ALA A 80 57.88 79.22 47.14
CA ALA A 80 59.02 80.12 46.91
C ALA A 80 60.25 79.45 46.26
N LYS A 81 60.30 78.11 46.19
CA LYS A 81 61.27 77.33 45.41
C LYS A 81 60.74 77.02 43.99
N LEU A 82 59.43 76.85 43.84
CA LEU A 82 58.73 76.64 42.57
C LEU A 82 58.75 77.91 41.72
N ASP A 83 58.50 79.09 42.30
CA ASP A 83 58.60 80.39 41.62
C ASP A 83 59.98 80.62 40.99
N LYS A 84 61.04 80.27 41.72
CA LYS A 84 62.44 80.34 41.23
C LYS A 84 62.73 79.31 40.15
N LEU A 85 62.21 78.10 40.28
CA LEU A 85 62.31 77.09 39.23
C LEU A 85 61.56 77.52 37.97
N GLU A 86 60.46 78.27 38.08
CA GLU A 86 59.78 78.88 36.93
C GLU A 86 60.60 79.99 36.25
N GLU A 87 61.34 80.82 36.99
CA GLU A 87 62.27 81.79 36.39
C GLU A 87 63.47 81.10 35.71
N GLU A 88 64.00 80.02 36.30
CA GLU A 88 65.02 79.17 35.67
C GLU A 88 64.50 78.41 34.44
N LEU A 89 63.21 78.02 34.42
CA LEU A 89 62.57 77.42 33.24
C LEU A 89 62.39 78.45 32.13
N LYS A 90 61.85 79.63 32.44
CA LYS A 90 61.61 80.72 31.47
C LYS A 90 62.92 81.22 30.84
N SER A 91 64.03 81.26 31.60
CA SER A 91 65.35 81.57 31.05
C SER A 91 65.91 80.45 30.16
N LYS A 92 65.79 79.18 30.57
CA LYS A 92 66.20 78.03 29.74
C LYS A 92 65.35 77.86 28.47
N ASP A 93 64.07 78.21 28.48
CA ASP A 93 63.23 78.25 27.28
C ASP A 93 63.66 79.38 26.31
N GLN A 94 64.14 80.51 26.85
CA GLN A 94 64.77 81.58 26.05
C GLN A 94 66.16 81.22 25.51
N GLU A 95 66.85 80.24 26.10
CA GLU A 95 68.08 79.67 25.54
C GLU A 95 67.75 78.58 24.50
N LEU A 96 66.81 77.68 24.79
CA LEU A 96 66.33 76.64 23.87
C LEU A 96 65.73 77.21 22.59
N THR A 97 65.03 78.34 22.64
CA THR A 97 64.52 79.01 21.43
C THR A 97 65.65 79.59 20.57
N LYS A 98 66.69 80.20 21.16
CA LYS A 98 67.88 80.66 20.43
C LYS A 98 68.66 79.49 19.81
N ILE A 99 68.86 78.41 20.58
CA ILE A 99 69.52 77.19 20.10
C ILE A 99 68.72 76.55 18.94
N LYS A 100 67.38 76.56 18.99
CA LYS A 100 66.54 76.13 17.87
C LYS A 100 66.74 77.01 16.64
N GLU A 101 66.65 78.33 16.78
CA GLU A 101 66.91 79.27 15.68
C GLU A 101 68.31 79.10 15.04
N GLU A 102 69.34 78.86 15.85
CA GLU A 102 70.70 78.60 15.35
C GLU A 102 70.80 77.21 14.68
N SER A 103 70.12 76.20 15.22
CA SER A 103 70.05 74.86 14.60
C SER A 103 69.29 74.85 13.27
N GLU A 104 68.23 75.65 13.12
CA GLU A 104 67.50 75.80 11.85
C GLU A 104 68.33 76.55 10.80
N LYS A 105 69.06 77.60 11.21
CA LYS A 105 70.01 78.31 10.33
C LYS A 105 71.15 77.38 9.87
N SER A 106 71.64 76.49 10.75
CA SER A 106 72.61 75.44 10.43
C SER A 106 72.03 74.38 9.48
N ALA A 107 70.85 73.85 9.77
CA ALA A 107 70.19 72.82 8.97
C ALA A 107 69.88 73.29 7.54
N ASN A 108 69.43 74.54 7.37
CA ASN A 108 69.15 75.14 6.07
C ASN A 108 70.42 75.41 5.24
N ALA A 109 71.57 75.66 5.88
CA ALA A 109 72.85 75.71 5.16
C ALA A 109 73.26 74.31 4.67
N VAL A 110 73.11 73.29 5.51
CA VAL A 110 73.43 71.88 5.17
C VAL A 110 72.50 71.29 4.11
N SER A 111 71.22 71.70 4.04
CA SER A 111 70.35 71.30 2.93
C SER A 111 70.79 71.95 1.60
N ALA A 112 71.06 73.25 1.60
CA ALA A 112 71.48 73.98 0.40
C ALA A 112 72.80 73.48 -0.20
N ASP A 113 73.73 72.96 0.60
CA ASP A 113 74.95 72.31 0.08
C ASP A 113 74.69 70.88 -0.41
N LYS A 114 73.79 70.12 0.23
CA LYS A 114 73.37 68.79 -0.26
C LYS A 114 72.60 68.86 -1.57
N GLU A 115 71.80 69.91 -1.81
CA GLU A 115 71.12 70.12 -3.10
C GLU A 115 72.12 70.36 -4.23
N LYS A 116 73.21 71.11 -3.98
CA LYS A 116 74.31 71.28 -4.96
C LYS A 116 75.05 69.97 -5.22
N GLU A 117 75.32 69.20 -4.18
CA GLU A 117 75.99 67.90 -4.31
C GLU A 117 75.12 66.88 -5.07
N LEU A 118 73.81 66.86 -4.81
CA LEU A 118 72.83 66.09 -5.58
C LEU A 118 72.74 66.53 -7.05
N ALA A 119 72.74 67.84 -7.34
CA ALA A 119 72.76 68.34 -8.72
C ALA A 119 74.03 67.91 -9.47
N ILE A 120 75.19 67.94 -8.83
CA ILE A 120 76.47 67.46 -9.41
C ILE A 120 76.45 65.93 -9.63
N LEU A 121 75.76 65.17 -8.77
CA LEU A 121 75.58 63.73 -8.95
C LEU A 121 74.56 63.41 -10.07
N GLN A 122 73.49 64.20 -10.21
CA GLN A 122 72.55 64.10 -11.32
C GLN A 122 73.23 64.42 -12.66
N GLU A 123 74.02 65.50 -12.76
CA GLU A 123 74.76 65.85 -13.98
C GLU A 123 75.79 64.77 -14.38
N LYS A 124 76.34 64.02 -13.42
CA LYS A 124 77.19 62.85 -13.68
C LYS A 124 76.38 61.65 -14.16
N LEU A 125 75.29 61.33 -13.48
CA LEU A 125 74.42 60.21 -13.83
C LEU A 125 73.81 60.37 -15.23
N GLU A 126 73.40 61.59 -15.58
CA GLU A 126 72.83 61.92 -16.89
C GLU A 126 73.83 61.73 -18.04
N LYS A 127 75.11 62.06 -17.81
CA LYS A 127 76.22 61.80 -18.76
C LYS A 127 76.60 60.32 -18.85
N GLU A 128 76.45 59.56 -17.76
CA GLU A 128 76.67 58.12 -17.75
C GLU A 128 75.53 57.38 -18.46
N VAL A 129 74.29 57.84 -18.28
CA VAL A 129 73.10 57.39 -19.03
C VAL A 129 73.23 57.71 -20.52
N SER A 130 73.66 58.91 -20.92
CA SER A 130 73.85 59.21 -22.34
C SER A 130 74.92 58.32 -22.99
N ALA A 131 76.03 58.08 -22.31
CA ALA A 131 77.10 57.18 -22.78
C ALA A 131 76.70 55.69 -22.80
N LEU A 132 75.71 55.28 -22.01
CA LEU A 132 75.07 53.97 -22.12
C LEU A 132 74.10 53.91 -23.31
N ASN A 133 73.31 54.96 -23.52
CA ASN A 133 72.33 55.04 -24.61
C ASN A 133 73.02 55.03 -25.99
N GLU A 134 74.15 55.73 -26.14
CA GLU A 134 75.00 55.67 -27.34
C GLU A 134 75.48 54.24 -27.64
N LYS A 135 75.93 53.50 -26.60
CA LYS A 135 76.35 52.10 -26.74
C LYS A 135 75.19 51.15 -27.00
N GLU A 136 74.00 51.43 -26.48
CA GLU A 136 72.81 50.64 -26.78
C GLU A 136 72.36 50.84 -28.24
N GLU A 137 72.48 52.06 -28.79
CA GLU A 137 72.31 52.30 -30.22
C GLU A 137 73.33 51.53 -31.09
N GLU A 138 74.61 51.49 -30.71
CA GLU A 138 75.62 50.66 -31.40
C GLU A 138 75.27 49.17 -31.34
N LEU A 139 74.78 48.69 -30.18
CA LEU A 139 74.33 47.30 -30.00
C LEU A 139 73.08 46.98 -30.82
N VAL A 140 72.15 47.93 -30.98
CA VAL A 140 70.96 47.79 -31.84
C VAL A 140 71.36 47.77 -33.32
N LYS A 141 72.31 48.61 -33.74
CA LYS A 141 72.86 48.59 -35.11
C LYS A 141 73.49 47.22 -35.42
N LEU A 142 74.39 46.74 -34.56
CA LEU A 142 75.03 45.41 -34.68
C LEU A 142 74.02 44.25 -34.65
N LYS A 143 72.94 44.34 -33.85
CA LYS A 143 71.84 43.37 -33.89
C LYS A 143 71.12 43.39 -35.25
N SER A 144 70.80 44.57 -35.78
CA SER A 144 70.09 44.71 -37.06
C SER A 144 70.91 44.21 -38.26
N GLU A 145 72.22 44.43 -38.26
CA GLU A 145 73.14 43.89 -39.28
C GLU A 145 73.21 42.36 -39.22
N LYS A 146 73.33 41.80 -38.00
CA LYS A 146 73.30 40.35 -37.78
C LYS A 146 71.97 39.72 -38.19
N GLU A 147 70.86 40.38 -37.88
CA GLU A 147 69.52 39.89 -38.22
C GLU A 147 69.30 39.92 -39.75
N GLN A 148 69.70 40.99 -40.43
CA GLN A 148 69.71 41.06 -41.90
C GLN A 148 70.59 39.95 -42.52
N ALA A 149 71.77 39.68 -41.96
CA ALA A 149 72.62 38.57 -42.40
C ALA A 149 71.95 37.20 -42.22
N THR A 150 71.26 36.97 -41.09
CA THR A 150 70.49 35.72 -40.90
C THR A 150 69.28 35.62 -41.82
N VAL A 151 68.59 36.71 -42.15
CA VAL A 151 67.47 36.73 -43.10
C VAL A 151 67.95 36.52 -44.54
N ALA A 152 69.12 37.04 -44.91
CA ALA A 152 69.74 36.77 -46.20
C ALA A 152 70.11 35.28 -46.36
N LEU A 153 70.75 34.70 -45.34
CA LEU A 153 71.12 33.29 -45.34
C LEU A 153 69.89 32.36 -45.24
N ALA A 154 68.83 32.77 -44.54
CA ALA A 154 67.55 32.07 -44.56
C ALA A 154 66.91 32.06 -45.95
N LYS A 155 66.91 33.20 -46.67
CA LYS A 155 66.42 33.27 -48.06
C LYS A 155 67.23 32.38 -49.01
N GLU A 156 68.55 32.37 -48.90
CA GLU A 156 69.40 31.45 -49.69
C GLU A 156 69.05 29.97 -49.41
N LYS A 157 68.74 29.62 -48.14
CA LYS A 157 68.25 28.29 -47.79
C LYS A 157 66.83 28.02 -48.29
N ASP A 158 65.92 28.98 -48.24
CA ASP A 158 64.56 28.82 -48.77
C ASP A 158 64.56 28.69 -50.30
N ASP A 159 65.40 29.43 -51.03
CA ASP A 159 65.56 29.30 -52.48
C ASP A 159 66.13 27.92 -52.85
N GLU A 160 67.12 27.41 -52.12
CA GLU A 160 67.66 26.07 -52.33
C GLU A 160 66.66 24.97 -51.93
N ILE A 161 65.91 25.16 -50.84
CA ILE A 161 64.78 24.30 -50.45
C ILE A 161 63.68 24.34 -51.52
N ASN A 162 63.43 25.48 -52.17
CA ASN A 162 62.42 25.60 -53.22
C ASN A 162 62.88 24.94 -54.52
N ARG A 163 64.18 24.98 -54.87
CA ARG A 163 64.77 24.13 -55.93
C ARG A 163 64.59 22.63 -55.62
N LEU A 164 64.90 22.21 -54.40
CA LEU A 164 64.70 20.83 -53.95
C LEU A 164 63.22 20.43 -53.96
N LYS A 165 62.30 21.30 -53.55
CA LYS A 165 60.85 21.10 -53.71
C LYS A 165 60.43 21.04 -55.17
N GLU A 166 61.06 21.78 -56.09
CA GLU A 166 60.73 21.71 -57.51
C GLU A 166 61.20 20.38 -58.14
N ILE A 167 62.36 19.87 -57.72
CA ILE A 167 62.85 18.52 -58.06
C ILE A 167 61.90 17.45 -57.50
N HIS A 168 61.67 17.47 -56.18
CA HIS A 168 60.76 16.54 -55.53
C HIS A 168 59.32 16.68 -56.03
N SER A 169 58.86 17.84 -56.52
CA SER A 169 57.51 17.98 -57.08
C SER A 169 57.34 17.25 -58.42
N LYS A 170 58.44 17.09 -59.19
CA LYS A 170 58.45 16.30 -60.42
C LYS A 170 58.37 14.81 -60.07
N GLU A 171 59.17 14.35 -59.11
CA GLU A 171 59.09 12.98 -58.58
C GLU A 171 57.74 12.68 -57.91
N ILE A 172 57.21 13.61 -57.12
CA ILE A 172 55.88 13.51 -56.48
C ILE A 172 54.76 13.58 -57.53
N SER A 173 54.95 14.19 -58.71
CA SER A 173 53.98 14.08 -59.80
C SER A 173 53.96 12.67 -60.41
N GLU A 174 55.13 12.02 -60.57
CA GLU A 174 55.21 10.61 -60.96
C GLU A 174 54.64 9.65 -59.90
N LEU A 175 54.68 10.03 -58.62
CA LEU A 175 54.12 9.23 -57.52
C LEU A 175 52.63 9.52 -57.24
N SER A 176 52.15 10.73 -57.46
CA SER A 176 50.73 11.10 -57.28
C SER A 176 49.85 10.48 -58.36
N LEU A 177 50.39 10.25 -59.56
CA LEU A 177 49.78 9.37 -60.57
C LEU A 177 49.56 7.93 -60.08
N LYS A 178 50.27 7.49 -59.02
CA LYS A 178 50.15 6.15 -58.40
C LYS A 178 49.38 6.16 -57.06
N LEU A 179 48.86 7.31 -56.63
CA LEU A 179 48.20 7.44 -55.32
C LEU A 179 46.79 8.06 -55.39
N LYS A 180 46.33 8.46 -56.58
CA LYS A 180 44.96 8.96 -56.79
C LYS A 180 43.93 7.82 -56.98
N GLU A 181 44.25 6.62 -56.53
CA GLU A 181 43.41 5.41 -56.56
C GLU A 181 42.68 5.14 -55.24
N VAL A 182 42.85 5.96 -54.18
CA VAL A 182 42.25 5.73 -52.85
C VAL A 182 41.57 6.98 -52.28
N GLU A 183 40.27 6.87 -52.02
CA GLU A 183 39.30 7.86 -51.49
C GLU A 183 39.61 8.27 -50.03
N GLU A 184 39.26 9.42 -49.43
CA GLU A 184 38.20 10.47 -49.54
C GLU A 184 37.02 10.33 -48.50
N SER A 185 36.57 11.47 -47.91
CA SER A 185 35.44 11.70 -46.93
C SER A 185 35.70 11.39 -45.41
N ALA A 186 35.07 11.99 -44.36
CA ALA A 186 34.22 13.21 -44.13
C ALA A 186 34.10 13.62 -42.59
N SER A 187 33.16 14.50 -42.13
CA SER A 187 33.28 15.32 -40.87
C SER A 187 31.97 15.91 -40.18
N ALA A 188 32.02 16.21 -38.85
CA ALA A 188 31.40 17.31 -38.00
C ALA A 188 29.91 17.43 -37.42
N ALA A 189 29.77 18.18 -36.28
CA ALA A 189 28.70 19.15 -35.79
C ALA A 189 27.51 18.81 -34.77
N SER A 190 26.64 19.80 -34.37
CA SER A 190 25.82 19.93 -33.10
C SER A 190 24.38 20.65 -33.14
N ALA A 191 23.52 20.69 -32.05
CA ALA A 191 22.12 21.32 -31.99
C ALA A 191 21.45 21.66 -30.58
N PRO A 192 20.28 22.41 -30.42
CA PRO A 192 19.75 23.03 -29.14
C PRO A 192 18.15 22.96 -28.78
N PRO A 193 17.33 23.93 -28.17
CA PRO A 193 16.35 23.68 -27.02
C PRO A 193 14.90 24.42 -26.92
N VAL A 194 14.20 24.40 -25.73
CA VAL A 194 13.01 25.19 -25.11
C VAL A 194 11.50 24.97 -25.53
N GLY A 195 10.36 25.36 -24.85
CA GLY A 195 9.96 26.02 -23.53
C GLY A 195 8.41 26.32 -23.26
N SER A 196 7.98 26.93 -22.09
CA SER A 196 6.67 27.60 -21.65
C SER A 196 5.29 26.83 -21.42
N ASP A 197 4.19 27.25 -20.70
CA ASP A 197 3.81 28.18 -19.54
C ASP A 197 2.24 28.17 -19.15
N LEU A 198 1.74 28.88 -18.08
CA LEU A 198 0.31 29.28 -17.65
C LEU A 198 -0.65 28.25 -16.91
N ALA A 199 -1.85 28.45 -16.24
CA ALA A 199 -2.81 29.49 -15.64
C ALA A 199 -4.03 28.73 -14.89
N ASP A 200 -5.15 29.14 -14.20
CA ASP A 200 -5.84 30.22 -13.36
C ASP A 200 -7.29 29.64 -12.86
N GLN A 201 -8.33 30.03 -12.03
CA GLN A 201 -8.99 31.18 -11.27
C GLN A 201 -9.80 30.86 -9.92
N ILE A 202 -11.13 31.14 -9.75
CA ILE A 202 -11.86 31.65 -8.49
C ILE A 202 -13.34 31.12 -8.19
N SER A 203 -13.92 31.21 -6.94
CA SER A 203 -15.38 30.95 -6.54
C SER A 203 -15.89 31.53 -5.14
N THR A 204 -17.22 31.53 -4.76
CA THR A 204 -17.86 31.94 -3.41
C THR A 204 -19.44 31.85 -3.31
N PRO A 205 -20.24 32.19 -2.22
CA PRO A 205 -20.03 32.52 -0.76
C PRO A 205 -21.04 31.99 0.36
N THR A 206 -20.62 32.02 1.67
CA THR A 206 -21.39 32.33 2.96
C THR A 206 -22.57 31.45 3.53
N SER A 207 -22.87 31.33 4.87
CA SER A 207 -22.16 31.62 6.16
C SER A 207 -22.89 31.25 7.50
N THR A 208 -22.16 30.74 8.54
CA THR A 208 -22.26 31.03 10.03
C THR A 208 -23.51 30.63 10.92
N PRO A 209 -23.50 30.67 12.29
CA PRO A 209 -22.44 30.43 13.33
C PRO A 209 -22.82 29.78 14.73
N SER A 210 -21.94 28.92 15.30
CA SER A 210 -21.34 28.98 16.69
C SER A 210 -21.98 28.50 18.06
N LYS A 211 -21.18 27.67 18.80
CA LYS A 211 -20.73 27.71 20.25
C LYS A 211 -21.45 27.01 21.48
N LYS A 212 -20.74 25.97 22.04
CA LYS A 212 -20.25 25.74 23.47
C LYS A 212 -20.98 24.89 24.59
N LYS A 213 -20.23 23.88 25.13
CA LYS A 213 -19.98 23.41 26.57
C LYS A 213 -20.80 22.29 27.35
N ASN A 214 -20.13 21.13 27.62
CA ASN A 214 -19.89 20.35 28.90
C ASN A 214 -20.91 19.48 29.77
N LYS A 215 -20.71 18.11 29.83
CA LYS A 215 -20.28 17.21 31.01
C LYS A 215 -21.24 16.39 32.03
N LYS A 216 -21.39 15.01 31.90
CA LYS A 216 -21.53 13.82 32.89
C LYS A 216 -22.87 13.14 33.54
N LYS A 217 -23.19 11.79 33.30
CA LYS A 217 -23.62 10.51 34.14
C LYS A 217 -25.08 9.99 34.74
N LYS A 218 -25.74 8.78 34.35
CA LYS A 218 -26.25 7.43 35.08
C LYS A 218 -27.73 6.90 35.77
N LYS A 219 -28.57 5.79 35.35
CA LYS A 219 -29.59 4.60 35.91
C LYS A 219 -31.24 4.41 36.32
N GLY A 220 -31.99 3.16 36.40
CA GLY A 220 -33.49 2.67 36.86
C GLY A 220 -34.06 1.08 36.75
N GLY A 221 -35.26 0.28 37.01
CA GLY A 221 -36.70 0.03 37.74
C GLY A 221 -37.79 -1.27 37.41
N ALA A 222 -38.84 -1.88 38.22
CA ALA A 222 -40.00 -3.02 37.97
C ALA A 222 -41.09 -3.59 39.16
N MET A 223 -42.17 -4.58 39.32
CA MET A 223 -43.46 -5.39 38.74
C MET A 223 -44.42 -6.49 39.66
N ALA A 224 -45.75 -7.02 39.45
CA ALA A 224 -46.72 -8.13 40.21
C ALA A 224 -48.29 -8.58 39.69
N THR A 225 -49.40 -9.46 40.06
CA THR A 225 -50.03 -10.77 40.83
C THR A 225 -51.67 -11.27 40.72
N GLU A 226 -52.34 -12.40 41.35
CA GLU A 226 -53.70 -13.31 41.13
C GLU A 226 -54.83 -13.77 42.32
N PRO A 227 -55.89 -14.79 42.55
CA PRO A 227 -56.96 -15.92 42.01
C PRO A 227 -58.48 -16.37 42.73
N PRO A 228 -59.36 -17.51 42.49
CA PRO A 228 -60.92 -17.90 42.87
C PRO A 228 -61.69 -19.39 43.27
N GLU A 229 -63.11 -19.67 43.49
CA GLU A 229 -64.05 -20.95 43.98
C GLU A 229 -65.73 -21.11 43.73
N THR A 230 -66.87 -21.97 44.07
CA THR A 230 -67.59 -23.39 44.51
C THR A 230 -69.29 -23.51 44.64
N GLU A 231 -70.39 -24.44 44.94
CA GLU A 231 -71.03 -25.94 45.12
C GLU A 231 -72.74 -26.30 45.21
N ASN A 232 -73.45 -27.52 45.62
CA ASN A 232 -74.95 -28.14 45.31
C ASN A 232 -75.98 -29.16 46.26
N THR A 233 -77.32 -29.69 45.98
CA THR A 233 -78.32 -30.79 46.72
C THR A 233 -79.89 -31.33 46.27
N SER A 234 -80.70 -32.44 46.80
CA SER A 234 -82.25 -32.94 46.56
C SER A 234 -83.12 -34.23 47.28
N LEU A 235 -84.53 -34.62 47.19
CA LEU A 235 -85.48 -35.82 47.80
C LEU A 235 -87.12 -36.25 47.42
N PRO A 236 -87.90 -37.41 47.82
CA PRO A 236 -89.39 -38.05 47.51
C PRO A 236 -90.45 -38.79 48.63
N SER A 237 -91.67 -39.61 48.70
CA SER A 237 -92.95 -40.42 48.08
C SER A 237 -94.15 -41.05 49.12
N SER A 238 -95.34 -41.89 49.13
CA SER A 238 -96.54 -42.71 48.39
C SER A 238 -97.79 -43.56 49.23
N ASP A 239 -99.03 -44.17 48.77
CA ASP A 239 -100.28 -44.90 49.55
C ASP A 239 -101.56 -45.86 48.89
N GLY A 240 -102.67 -46.56 49.55
CA GLY A 240 -103.97 -47.41 49.02
C GLY A 240 -105.18 -48.29 49.87
N GLU A 241 -106.40 -48.91 49.37
CA GLU A 241 -107.68 -49.67 50.09
C GLU A 241 -108.89 -50.65 49.38
N ILE A 242 -110.00 -51.37 50.01
CA ILE A 242 -111.11 -52.44 49.46
C ILE A 242 -112.57 -52.97 50.20
N SER A 243 -113.70 -53.70 49.63
CA SER A 243 -115.02 -54.36 50.32
C SER A 243 -116.26 -55.35 49.68
N LYS A 244 -117.34 -55.93 50.46
CA LYS A 244 -118.78 -56.70 50.40
C LYS A 244 -119.37 -57.84 49.40
N LEU A 245 -119.69 -59.15 49.76
CA LEU A 245 -119.53 -60.31 48.78
C LEU A 245 -120.54 -61.48 48.38
N GLN A 246 -121.28 -62.22 49.24
CA GLN A 246 -121.40 -63.71 49.04
C GLN A 246 -122.40 -64.35 48.01
N ALA A 247 -123.54 -63.76 47.66
CA ALA A 247 -124.52 -64.41 46.75
C ALA A 247 -124.27 -64.12 45.26
N GLU A 248 -123.51 -63.07 44.96
CA GLU A 248 -123.00 -62.83 43.60
C GLU A 248 -122.14 -64.00 43.11
N ILE A 249 -121.48 -64.73 44.03
CA ILE A 249 -120.45 -65.75 43.75
C ILE A 249 -120.83 -66.74 42.66
N ARG A 250 -122.08 -67.22 42.57
CA ARG A 250 -122.45 -68.28 41.60
C ARG A 250 -122.68 -67.80 40.16
N SER A 251 -123.32 -66.65 39.98
CA SER A 251 -123.37 -66.01 38.65
C SER A 251 -122.01 -65.42 38.29
N LYS A 252 -121.26 -64.94 39.30
CA LYS A 252 -119.84 -64.69 39.18
C LYS A 252 -119.06 -65.97 38.86
N GLU A 253 -119.48 -67.20 39.14
CA GLU A 253 -118.64 -68.40 38.93
C GLU A 253 -118.57 -68.85 37.47
N GLU A 254 -119.67 -68.84 36.72
CA GLU A 254 -119.63 -69.02 35.25
C GLU A 254 -118.97 -67.81 34.58
N HIS A 255 -119.29 -66.60 35.03
CA HIS A 255 -118.61 -65.40 34.56
C HIS A 255 -117.12 -65.37 34.97
N ILE A 256 -116.72 -66.07 36.04
CA ILE A 256 -115.32 -66.31 36.46
C ILE A 256 -114.70 -67.39 35.57
N GLN A 257 -115.44 -68.32 34.96
CA GLN A 257 -114.84 -69.21 33.95
C GLN A 257 -114.54 -68.44 32.65
N GLU A 258 -115.46 -67.59 32.18
CA GLU A 258 -115.16 -66.69 31.05
C GLU A 258 -114.09 -65.66 31.40
N LEU A 259 -114.18 -65.00 32.56
CA LEU A 259 -113.15 -64.09 33.06
C LEU A 259 -111.83 -64.83 33.34
N ASN A 260 -111.80 -66.11 33.71
CA ASN A 260 -110.57 -66.89 33.83
C ASN A 260 -109.99 -67.22 32.44
N GLY A 261 -110.84 -67.46 31.43
CA GLY A 261 -110.42 -67.51 30.04
C GLY A 261 -109.80 -66.18 29.59
N MET A 262 -110.43 -65.06 29.94
CA MET A 262 -109.87 -63.72 29.67
C MET A 262 -108.64 -63.41 30.53
N ILE A 263 -108.55 -63.85 31.78
CA ILE A 263 -107.39 -63.64 32.68
C ILE A 263 -106.22 -64.54 32.29
N THR A 264 -106.46 -65.71 31.68
CA THR A 264 -105.39 -66.54 31.10
C THR A 264 -104.93 -66.00 29.75
N ALA A 265 -105.83 -65.46 28.91
CA ALA A 265 -105.46 -64.73 27.70
C ALA A 265 -104.69 -63.43 28.03
N ILE A 266 -105.27 -62.53 28.84
CA ILE A 266 -104.63 -61.31 29.36
C ILE A 266 -103.36 -61.66 30.16
N GLY A 267 -103.30 -62.83 30.80
CA GLY A 267 -102.12 -63.34 31.49
C GLY A 267 -101.00 -63.75 30.52
N GLN A 268 -101.34 -64.38 29.39
CA GLN A 268 -100.40 -64.66 28.30
C GLN A 268 -99.96 -63.36 27.62
N ASP A 269 -100.88 -62.44 27.33
CA ASP A 269 -100.57 -61.11 26.79
C ASP A 269 -99.70 -60.29 27.76
N LEU A 270 -99.90 -60.41 29.08
CA LEU A 270 -99.03 -59.80 30.10
C LEU A 270 -97.66 -60.47 30.20
N VAL A 271 -97.54 -61.77 29.92
CA VAL A 271 -96.24 -62.46 29.84
C VAL A 271 -95.50 -62.01 28.59
N VAL A 272 -96.16 -61.98 27.42
CA VAL A 272 -95.59 -61.46 26.16
C VAL A 272 -95.20 -59.99 26.32
N ALA A 273 -96.08 -59.13 26.85
CA ALA A 273 -95.76 -57.73 27.09
C ALA A 273 -94.65 -57.53 28.13
N ARG A 274 -94.50 -58.43 29.12
CA ARG A 274 -93.35 -58.43 30.04
C ARG A 274 -92.06 -58.89 29.37
N GLU A 275 -92.13 -59.84 28.45
CA GLU A 275 -90.97 -60.34 27.71
C GLU A 275 -90.53 -59.32 26.66
N GLU A 276 -91.47 -58.64 25.98
CA GLU A 276 -91.21 -57.47 25.15
C GLU A 276 -90.64 -56.31 25.97
N LEU A 277 -91.20 -55.98 27.14
CA LEU A 277 -90.64 -54.93 28.02
C LEU A 277 -89.24 -55.30 28.53
N ALA A 278 -88.99 -56.54 28.93
CA ALA A 278 -87.66 -56.99 29.34
C ALA A 278 -86.65 -56.92 28.19
N ASN A 279 -87.07 -57.26 26.96
CA ASN A 279 -86.25 -57.10 25.77
C ASN A 279 -86.02 -55.61 25.43
N ARG A 280 -87.01 -54.74 25.58
CA ARG A 280 -86.87 -53.27 25.45
C ARG A 280 -85.92 -52.71 26.50
N ASP A 281 -86.03 -53.15 27.75
CA ASP A 281 -85.15 -52.72 28.84
C ASP A 281 -83.71 -53.18 28.58
N ASN A 282 -83.51 -54.39 28.03
CA ASN A 282 -82.19 -54.88 27.60
C ASN A 282 -81.64 -54.10 26.38
N GLU A 283 -82.48 -53.69 25.42
CA GLU A 283 -82.09 -52.76 24.34
C GLU A 283 -81.70 -51.37 24.91
N VAL A 284 -82.43 -50.88 25.90
CA VAL A 284 -82.22 -49.57 26.55
C VAL A 284 -80.98 -49.58 27.45
N THR A 285 -80.68 -50.66 28.17
CA THR A 285 -79.41 -50.79 28.91
C THR A 285 -78.23 -50.92 27.96
N GLY A 286 -78.30 -51.79 26.94
CA GLY A 286 -77.23 -51.94 25.96
C GLY A 286 -76.92 -50.65 25.18
N THR A 287 -77.95 -49.91 24.76
CA THR A 287 -77.76 -48.60 24.11
C THR A 287 -77.26 -47.53 25.07
N LYS A 288 -77.66 -47.55 26.36
CA LYS A 288 -77.14 -46.65 27.39
C LYS A 288 -75.69 -46.94 27.75
N GLU A 289 -75.29 -48.20 27.84
CA GLU A 289 -73.90 -48.62 28.07
C GLU A 289 -73.02 -48.24 26.89
N SER A 290 -73.47 -48.48 25.65
CA SER A 290 -72.78 -48.02 24.44
C SER A 290 -72.68 -46.49 24.36
N ALA A 291 -73.72 -45.75 24.77
CA ALA A 291 -73.69 -44.29 24.83
C ALA A 291 -72.76 -43.74 25.93
N LEU A 292 -72.65 -44.44 27.07
CA LEU A 292 -71.69 -44.12 28.12
C LEU A 292 -70.25 -44.36 27.65
N GLN A 293 -69.97 -45.52 27.04
CA GLN A 293 -68.66 -45.82 26.44
C GLN A 293 -68.27 -44.78 25.38
N ALA A 294 -69.17 -44.45 24.45
CA ALA A 294 -68.92 -43.39 23.46
C ALA A 294 -68.72 -42.00 24.11
N SER A 295 -69.38 -41.71 25.24
CA SER A 295 -69.18 -40.46 25.99
C SER A 295 -67.85 -40.43 26.75
N GLU A 296 -67.34 -41.57 27.22
CA GLU A 296 -66.03 -41.70 27.86
C GLU A 296 -64.90 -41.64 26.81
N GLU A 297 -65.07 -42.30 25.67
CA GLU A 297 -64.16 -42.18 24.51
C GLU A 297 -64.09 -40.73 23.99
N LEU A 298 -65.23 -40.04 23.83
CA LEU A 298 -65.25 -38.63 23.44
C LEU A 298 -64.58 -37.72 24.48
N LYS A 299 -64.69 -38.04 25.77
CA LYS A 299 -64.02 -37.29 26.84
C LYS A 299 -62.50 -37.53 26.83
N ALA A 300 -62.05 -38.77 26.67
CA ALA A 300 -60.64 -39.11 26.55
C ALA A 300 -60.00 -38.51 25.29
N LEU A 301 -60.69 -38.59 24.14
CA LEU A 301 -60.25 -37.97 22.88
C LEU A 301 -60.16 -36.45 22.99
N LYS A 302 -61.09 -35.82 23.71
CA LYS A 302 -61.03 -34.38 23.99
C LYS A 302 -59.86 -34.03 24.91
N GLU A 303 -59.62 -34.80 25.96
CA GLU A 303 -58.50 -34.58 26.89
C GLU A 303 -57.14 -34.75 26.19
N ASP A 304 -57.01 -35.70 25.25
CA ASP A 304 -55.81 -35.79 24.41
C ASP A 304 -55.71 -34.65 23.37
N MET A 305 -56.82 -34.22 22.76
CA MET A 305 -56.83 -33.02 21.90
C MET A 305 -56.41 -31.75 22.64
N ASP A 306 -56.93 -31.50 23.84
CA ASP A 306 -56.57 -30.36 24.68
C ASP A 306 -55.10 -30.45 25.13
N ARG A 307 -54.60 -31.65 25.45
CA ARG A 307 -53.17 -31.93 25.71
C ARG A 307 -52.29 -31.62 24.50
N GLN A 308 -52.65 -32.12 23.31
CA GLN A 308 -51.91 -31.85 22.06
C GLN A 308 -51.89 -30.36 21.72
N LEU A 309 -53.00 -29.64 21.96
CA LEU A 309 -53.08 -28.20 21.78
C LEU A 309 -52.18 -27.43 22.76
N GLU A 310 -52.08 -27.83 24.02
CA GLU A 310 -51.09 -27.26 24.94
C GLU A 310 -49.65 -27.58 24.52
N GLU A 311 -49.35 -28.81 24.12
CA GLU A 311 -48.01 -29.18 23.68
C GLU A 311 -47.58 -28.39 22.43
N ALA A 312 -48.49 -28.16 21.49
CA ALA A 312 -48.28 -27.32 20.32
C ALA A 312 -48.13 -25.82 20.68
N ARG A 313 -48.95 -25.29 21.59
CA ARG A 313 -48.83 -23.89 22.08
C ARG A 313 -47.49 -23.65 22.76
N ASN A 314 -46.99 -24.60 23.55
CA ASN A 314 -45.76 -24.42 24.29
C ASN A 314 -44.53 -24.52 23.36
N LYS A 315 -44.53 -25.44 22.38
CA LYS A 315 -43.54 -25.44 21.28
C LYS A 315 -43.55 -24.13 20.48
N LEU A 316 -44.73 -23.59 20.15
CA LEU A 316 -44.85 -22.30 19.46
C LEU A 316 -44.31 -21.13 20.29
N LYS A 317 -44.50 -21.13 21.62
CA LYS A 317 -43.88 -20.13 22.52
C LYS A 317 -42.35 -20.23 22.48
N GLU A 318 -41.80 -21.43 22.62
CA GLU A 318 -40.35 -21.68 22.59
C GLU A 318 -39.73 -21.25 21.25
N GLU A 319 -40.35 -21.63 20.12
CA GLU A 319 -39.92 -21.23 18.79
C GLU A 319 -40.00 -19.70 18.59
N SER A 320 -41.06 -19.04 19.08
CA SER A 320 -41.19 -17.58 19.02
C SER A 320 -40.14 -16.85 19.87
N ALA A 321 -39.75 -17.42 21.02
CA ALA A 321 -38.71 -16.87 21.89
C ALA A 321 -37.32 -17.03 21.25
N ALA A 322 -37.03 -18.20 20.66
CA ALA A 322 -35.81 -18.43 19.90
C ALA A 322 -35.71 -17.52 18.65
N LEU A 323 -36.84 -17.24 17.99
CA LEU A 323 -36.90 -16.34 16.83
C LEU A 323 -36.64 -14.89 17.23
N GLU A 324 -37.14 -14.42 18.39
CA GLU A 324 -36.83 -13.07 18.87
C GLU A 324 -35.39 -12.93 19.40
N ASP A 325 -34.85 -13.97 20.04
CA ASP A 325 -33.44 -14.03 20.47
C ASP A 325 -32.47 -14.02 19.27
N THR A 326 -32.70 -14.85 18.25
CA THR A 326 -31.90 -14.83 17.01
C THR A 326 -32.03 -13.50 16.26
N LYS A 327 -33.22 -12.90 16.22
CA LYS A 327 -33.47 -11.55 15.69
C LYS A 327 -32.77 -10.45 16.48
N SER A 328 -32.62 -10.61 17.80
CA SER A 328 -31.83 -9.68 18.62
C SER A 328 -30.34 -9.77 18.30
N LYS A 329 -29.79 -10.98 18.20
CA LYS A 329 -28.39 -11.26 17.85
C LYS A 329 -28.04 -10.76 16.45
N LEU A 330 -28.89 -11.04 15.46
CA LEU A 330 -28.72 -10.55 14.09
C LEU A 330 -28.78 -9.02 14.00
N LYS A 331 -29.53 -8.37 14.90
CA LYS A 331 -29.54 -6.90 15.00
C LYS A 331 -28.25 -6.36 15.62
N GLU A 332 -27.72 -6.98 16.67
CA GLU A 332 -26.40 -6.62 17.23
C GLU A 332 -25.27 -6.85 16.23
N GLU A 333 -25.27 -7.98 15.52
CA GLU A 333 -24.33 -8.29 14.45
C GLU A 333 -24.42 -7.30 13.28
N SER A 334 -25.65 -6.91 12.85
CA SER A 334 -25.80 -5.86 11.84
C SER A 334 -25.24 -4.50 12.27
N ALA A 335 -25.30 -4.20 13.58
CA ALA A 335 -24.74 -2.98 14.13
C ALA A 335 -23.20 -3.02 14.16
N THR A 336 -22.59 -4.14 14.58
CA THR A 336 -21.12 -4.29 14.57
C THR A 336 -20.56 -4.37 13.14
N LEU A 337 -21.33 -4.87 12.17
CA LEU A 337 -20.96 -4.86 10.75
C LEU A 337 -20.94 -3.44 10.18
N GLU A 338 -21.93 -2.59 10.47
CA GLU A 338 -21.88 -1.18 10.04
C GLU A 338 -20.78 -0.39 10.80
N ASP A 339 -20.52 -0.73 12.07
CA ASP A 339 -19.49 -0.12 12.91
C ASP A 339 -18.06 -0.56 12.54
N THR A 340 -17.87 -1.73 11.91
CA THR A 340 -16.58 -2.15 11.34
C THR A 340 -16.38 -1.60 9.92
N LYS A 341 -17.45 -1.54 9.13
CA LYS A 341 -17.50 -0.87 7.82
C LYS A 341 -17.24 0.63 7.89
N SER A 342 -17.58 1.31 8.99
CA SER A 342 -17.20 2.71 9.22
C SER A 342 -15.69 2.85 9.48
N LYS A 343 -15.13 2.01 10.36
CA LYS A 343 -13.69 1.97 10.65
C LYS A 343 -12.83 1.60 9.45
N LEU A 344 -13.28 0.63 8.63
CA LEU A 344 -12.57 0.22 7.41
C LEU A 344 -12.56 1.34 6.34
N LYS A 345 -13.58 2.22 6.31
CA LYS A 345 -13.53 3.44 5.49
C LYS A 345 -12.51 4.45 6.02
N GLU A 346 -12.49 4.68 7.33
CA GLU A 346 -11.55 5.60 7.98
C GLU A 346 -10.09 5.13 7.78
N GLU A 347 -9.83 3.82 7.96
CA GLU A 347 -8.55 3.18 7.69
C GLU A 347 -8.16 3.25 6.20
N SER A 348 -9.11 3.07 5.27
CA SER A 348 -8.85 3.24 3.83
C SER A 348 -8.47 4.67 3.44
N ALA A 349 -9.05 5.68 4.12
CA ALA A 349 -8.68 7.08 3.90
C ALA A 349 -7.27 7.39 4.43
N ILE A 350 -6.94 6.86 5.62
CA ILE A 350 -5.59 6.97 6.20
C ILE A 350 -4.54 6.29 5.31
N LEU A 351 -4.85 5.13 4.72
CA LEU A 351 -3.94 4.43 3.80
C LEU A 351 -3.66 5.24 2.52
N GLU A 352 -4.66 5.90 1.93
CA GLU A 352 -4.45 6.73 0.75
C GLU A 352 -3.71 8.04 1.09
N ASP A 353 -3.96 8.66 2.25
CA ASP A 353 -3.15 9.80 2.74
C ASP A 353 -1.68 9.40 2.99
N VAL A 354 -1.43 8.22 3.57
CA VAL A 354 -0.07 7.67 3.77
C VAL A 354 0.60 7.39 2.42
N ARG A 355 -0.12 6.83 1.45
CA ARG A 355 0.37 6.61 0.08
C ARG A 355 0.75 7.93 -0.61
N LEU A 356 -0.11 8.94 -0.53
CA LEU A 356 0.16 10.28 -1.08
C LEU A 356 1.30 10.98 -0.33
N GLY A 357 1.54 10.64 0.94
CA GLY A 357 2.73 11.04 1.70
C GLY A 357 4.01 10.37 1.18
N LEU A 358 3.95 9.06 0.94
CA LEU A 358 5.08 8.27 0.44
C LEU A 358 5.51 8.74 -0.96
N GLU A 359 4.57 8.91 -1.89
CA GLU A 359 4.86 9.36 -3.26
C GLU A 359 5.53 10.76 -3.29
N LYS A 360 5.16 11.65 -2.36
CA LYS A 360 5.81 12.96 -2.18
C LYS A 360 7.22 12.82 -1.60
N ALA A 361 7.42 11.90 -0.65
CA ALA A 361 8.72 11.61 -0.07
C ALA A 361 9.69 10.98 -1.09
N GLU A 362 9.22 10.06 -1.93
CA GLU A 362 10.00 9.46 -3.02
C GLU A 362 10.43 10.51 -4.05
N LYS A 363 9.52 11.38 -4.48
CA LYS A 363 9.84 12.49 -5.40
C LYS A 363 10.88 13.45 -4.81
N LEU A 364 10.75 13.80 -3.52
CA LEU A 364 11.75 14.62 -2.81
C LEU A 364 13.10 13.91 -2.67
N ALA A 365 13.10 12.60 -2.43
CA ALA A 365 14.33 11.80 -2.37
C ALA A 365 15.04 11.76 -3.73
N ALA A 366 14.29 11.57 -4.82
CA ALA A 366 14.81 11.61 -6.19
C ALA A 366 15.44 12.97 -6.52
N THR A 367 14.75 14.09 -6.27
CA THR A 367 15.32 15.43 -6.53
C THR A 367 16.59 15.69 -5.70
N ARG A 368 16.65 15.21 -4.45
CA ARG A 368 17.87 15.31 -3.63
C ARG A 368 19.01 14.43 -4.14
N LEU A 369 18.70 13.27 -4.73
CA LEU A 369 19.70 12.42 -5.37
C LEU A 369 20.32 13.13 -6.58
N ASP A 370 19.50 13.79 -7.40
CA ASP A 370 19.96 14.56 -8.57
C ASP A 370 20.79 15.79 -8.17
N GLU A 371 20.39 16.53 -7.12
CA GLU A 371 21.18 17.62 -6.53
C GLU A 371 22.54 17.12 -6.01
N LEU A 372 22.55 16.00 -5.27
CA LEU A 372 23.77 15.40 -4.75
C LEU A 372 24.69 14.90 -5.87
N ASN A 373 24.13 14.31 -6.93
CA ASN A 373 24.88 13.86 -8.10
C ASN A 373 25.50 15.02 -8.88
N ARG A 374 24.78 16.15 -9.04
CA ARG A 374 25.32 17.39 -9.62
C ARG A 374 26.47 17.94 -8.77
N SER A 375 26.25 18.08 -7.47
CA SER A 375 27.28 18.53 -6.53
C SER A 375 28.52 17.64 -6.53
N LYS A 376 28.35 16.31 -6.63
CA LYS A 376 29.45 15.35 -6.78
C LYS A 376 30.23 15.57 -8.08
N ALA A 377 29.55 15.79 -9.21
CA ALA A 377 30.21 16.09 -10.49
C ALA A 377 30.97 17.44 -10.45
N ASP A 378 30.42 18.47 -9.79
CA ASP A 378 31.11 19.75 -9.58
C ASP A 378 32.37 19.58 -8.72
N TYR A 379 32.30 18.79 -7.64
CA TYR A 379 33.48 18.47 -6.82
C TYR A 379 34.51 17.63 -7.57
N GLU A 380 34.10 16.66 -8.39
CA GLU A 380 35.01 15.89 -9.26
C GLU A 380 35.70 16.79 -10.31
N SER A 381 35.01 17.80 -10.84
CA SER A 381 35.59 18.84 -11.70
C SER A 381 36.61 19.70 -10.95
N GLN A 382 36.29 20.14 -9.72
CA GLN A 382 37.20 20.93 -8.88
C GLN A 382 38.45 20.14 -8.48
N ILE A 383 38.31 18.88 -8.05
CA ILE A 383 39.41 17.97 -7.73
C ILE A 383 40.32 17.77 -8.95
N SER A 384 39.73 17.63 -10.15
CA SER A 384 40.49 17.48 -11.40
C SER A 384 41.33 18.73 -11.73
N LYS A 385 40.78 19.93 -11.53
CA LYS A 385 41.50 21.20 -11.70
C LYS A 385 42.64 21.35 -10.68
N LEU A 386 42.33 21.19 -9.38
CA LEU A 386 43.33 21.25 -8.31
C LEU A 386 44.47 20.24 -8.50
N LYS A 387 44.19 19.06 -9.04
CA LYS A 387 45.21 18.04 -9.37
C LYS A 387 46.11 18.47 -10.54
N ALA A 388 45.58 19.17 -11.54
CA ALA A 388 46.38 19.77 -12.60
C ALA A 388 47.23 20.94 -12.09
N ASP A 389 46.66 21.84 -11.29
CA ASP A 389 47.37 22.98 -10.69
C ASP A 389 48.49 22.52 -9.74
N HIS A 390 48.25 21.45 -8.98
CA HIS A 390 49.29 20.82 -8.15
C HIS A 390 50.39 20.15 -9.00
N GLY A 391 50.05 19.52 -10.12
CA GLY A 391 51.02 18.99 -11.08
C GLY A 391 51.90 20.08 -11.69
N ASN A 392 51.30 21.19 -12.12
CA ASN A 392 52.00 22.38 -12.62
C ASN A 392 52.93 22.98 -11.55
N SER A 393 52.45 23.07 -10.29
CA SER A 393 53.24 23.56 -9.16
C SER A 393 54.44 22.66 -8.85
N THR A 394 54.25 21.34 -8.87
CA THR A 394 55.33 20.35 -8.67
C THR A 394 56.39 20.46 -9.77
N ALA A 395 55.98 20.55 -11.05
CA ALA A 395 56.92 20.73 -12.17
C ALA A 395 57.73 22.04 -12.05
N LEU A 396 57.11 23.11 -11.54
CA LEU A 396 57.79 24.39 -11.28
C LEU A 396 58.78 24.29 -10.10
N ILE A 397 58.42 23.56 -9.03
CA ILE A 397 59.31 23.25 -7.90
C ILE A 397 60.53 22.46 -8.38
N ASP A 398 60.35 21.42 -9.20
CA ASP A 398 61.46 20.63 -9.74
C ASP A 398 62.37 21.45 -10.67
N LYS A 399 61.80 22.38 -11.46
CA LYS A 399 62.60 23.34 -12.25
C LYS A 399 63.46 24.25 -11.36
N TYR A 400 62.87 24.88 -10.34
CA TYR A 400 63.63 25.74 -9.41
C TYR A 400 64.65 24.94 -8.59
N LYS A 401 64.36 23.68 -8.24
CA LYS A 401 65.30 22.77 -7.57
C LYS A 401 66.49 22.41 -8.47
N GLY A 402 66.26 22.27 -9.78
CA GLY A 402 67.32 22.16 -10.78
C GLY A 402 68.19 23.42 -10.86
N GLU A 403 67.59 24.60 -10.90
CA GLU A 403 68.30 25.89 -10.91
C GLU A 403 69.10 26.12 -9.62
N ILE A 404 68.55 25.77 -8.45
CA ILE A 404 69.27 25.79 -7.17
C ILE A 404 70.49 24.86 -7.23
N SER A 405 70.34 23.64 -7.77
CA SER A 405 71.46 22.68 -7.91
C SER A 405 72.59 23.22 -8.79
N THR A 406 72.28 23.90 -9.91
CA THR A 406 73.32 24.52 -10.75
C THR A 406 73.98 25.72 -10.07
N LEU A 407 73.21 26.56 -9.36
CA LEU A 407 73.74 27.67 -8.57
C LEU A 407 74.65 27.18 -7.43
N THR A 408 74.29 26.11 -6.72
CA THR A 408 75.14 25.49 -5.69
C THR A 408 76.48 25.01 -6.28
N SER A 409 76.49 24.43 -7.48
CA SER A 409 77.76 24.07 -8.14
C SER A 409 78.61 25.30 -8.47
N VAL A 410 77.99 26.36 -9.01
CA VAL A 410 78.70 27.61 -9.35
C VAL A 410 79.25 28.33 -8.10
N VAL A 411 78.58 28.22 -6.95
CA VAL A 411 79.10 28.70 -5.66
C VAL A 411 80.30 27.85 -5.22
N ALA A 412 80.18 26.53 -5.21
CA ALA A 412 81.28 25.63 -4.81
C ALA A 412 82.54 25.78 -5.68
N ASP A 413 82.39 26.06 -6.99
CA ASP A 413 83.53 26.31 -7.88
C ASP A 413 84.15 27.70 -7.65
N LYS A 414 83.37 28.71 -7.26
CA LYS A 414 83.89 30.01 -6.81
C LYS A 414 84.62 29.91 -5.47
N GLU A 415 84.11 29.12 -4.52
CA GLU A 415 84.75 28.87 -3.22
C GLU A 415 86.13 28.20 -3.38
N LYS A 416 86.23 27.19 -4.28
CA LYS A 416 87.53 26.62 -4.66
C LYS A 416 88.48 27.70 -5.16
N HIS A 417 88.04 28.55 -6.09
CA HIS A 417 88.90 29.59 -6.67
C HIS A 417 89.32 30.66 -5.64
N ILE A 418 88.47 30.99 -4.67
CA ILE A 418 88.84 31.84 -3.53
C ILE A 418 89.96 31.18 -2.71
N SER A 419 89.87 29.88 -2.42
CA SER A 419 90.93 29.16 -1.70
C SER A 419 92.27 29.08 -2.46
N GLU A 420 92.22 29.02 -3.80
CA GLU A 420 93.41 29.12 -4.68
C GLU A 420 94.04 30.52 -4.66
N LEU A 421 93.24 31.57 -4.48
CA LEU A 421 93.72 32.95 -4.35
C LEU A 421 94.31 33.20 -2.96
N GLU A 422 93.67 32.72 -1.89
CA GLU A 422 94.20 32.79 -0.53
C GLU A 422 95.57 32.11 -0.39
N THR A 423 95.73 30.91 -0.98
CA THR A 423 97.01 30.18 -0.93
C THR A 423 98.11 30.91 -1.70
N LYS A 424 97.78 31.58 -2.82
CA LYS A 424 98.71 32.47 -3.54
C LYS A 424 99.10 33.69 -2.68
N VAL A 425 98.15 34.36 -2.03
CA VAL A 425 98.43 35.50 -1.12
C VAL A 425 99.38 35.08 0.01
N LYS A 426 99.05 34.00 0.72
CA LYS A 426 99.88 33.43 1.80
C LYS A 426 101.30 33.09 1.32
N SER A 427 101.46 32.60 0.08
CA SER A 427 102.78 32.35 -0.50
C SER A 427 103.61 33.64 -0.71
N LEU A 428 102.98 34.72 -1.18
CA LEU A 428 103.63 36.01 -1.42
C LEU A 428 104.05 36.70 -0.10
N GLU A 429 103.24 36.61 0.95
CA GLU A 429 103.58 37.09 2.30
C GLU A 429 104.86 36.42 2.84
N THR A 430 105.01 35.10 2.66
CA THR A 430 106.24 34.39 3.07
C THR A 430 107.46 34.73 2.21
N SER A 431 107.27 35.23 0.98
CA SER A 431 108.35 35.76 0.15
C SER A 431 108.81 37.13 0.65
N TYR A 432 107.86 38.04 0.90
CA TYR A 432 108.11 39.41 1.37
C TYR A 432 108.83 39.44 2.72
N SER A 433 108.45 38.53 3.62
CA SER A 433 109.11 38.32 4.93
C SER A 433 110.60 37.98 4.80
N LYS A 434 110.96 37.07 3.88
CA LYS A 434 112.36 36.63 3.65
C LYS A 434 113.23 37.76 3.11
N LEU A 435 112.72 38.51 2.13
CA LEU A 435 113.45 39.64 1.51
C LEU A 435 113.74 40.75 2.55
N ASN A 436 112.81 41.02 3.46
CA ASN A 436 113.01 41.99 4.54
C ASN A 436 114.05 41.54 5.58
N ALA A 437 114.20 40.23 5.82
CA ALA A 437 115.27 39.71 6.68
C ALA A 437 116.65 39.89 6.03
N GLU A 438 116.77 39.67 4.72
CA GLU A 438 118.02 39.83 3.95
C GLU A 438 118.49 41.29 3.89
N HIS A 439 117.57 42.25 3.75
CA HIS A 439 117.90 43.69 3.82
C HIS A 439 118.56 44.10 5.15
N ASN A 440 118.20 43.44 6.26
CA ASN A 440 118.69 43.77 7.59
C ASN A 440 120.07 43.15 7.93
N SER A 441 120.54 42.14 7.19
CA SER A 441 121.87 41.56 7.41
C SER A 441 122.99 42.43 6.82
N LEU A 442 122.82 42.87 5.57
CA LEU A 442 123.73 43.78 4.85
C LEU A 442 124.05 45.04 5.65
N LYS A 443 123.05 45.61 6.32
CA LYS A 443 123.18 46.82 7.15
C LYS A 443 124.14 46.68 8.33
N LYS A 444 124.36 45.46 8.86
CA LYS A 444 125.36 45.23 9.93
C LYS A 444 126.80 45.21 9.41
N GLN A 445 127.01 44.78 8.17
CA GLN A 445 128.35 44.51 7.64
C GLN A 445 129.16 45.80 7.39
N GLN A 446 128.49 46.89 7.02
CA GLN A 446 129.12 48.22 6.84
C GLN A 446 129.61 48.87 8.14
N GLY A 447 129.18 48.40 9.32
CA GLY A 447 129.54 49.03 10.60
C GLY A 447 130.99 48.79 11.04
N ALA A 448 131.54 47.62 10.72
CA ALA A 448 132.83 47.16 11.29
C ALA A 448 134.07 47.83 10.67
N GLU A 449 133.96 48.36 9.46
CA GLU A 449 135.11 48.93 8.73
C GLU A 449 135.56 50.29 9.31
N ILE A 450 134.60 51.04 9.88
CA ILE A 450 134.77 52.42 10.37
C ILE A 450 135.60 52.50 11.66
N GLU A 451 135.55 51.49 12.54
CA GLU A 451 136.29 51.50 13.82
C GLU A 451 137.82 51.43 13.64
N SER A 452 138.30 50.86 12.54
CA SER A 452 139.72 50.61 12.30
C SER A 452 140.56 51.90 12.16
N LEU A 453 140.00 52.95 11.53
CA LEU A 453 140.73 54.16 11.14
C LEU A 453 140.82 55.24 12.22
N GLN A 454 140.09 55.10 13.34
CA GLN A 454 140.06 56.15 14.38
C GLN A 454 141.18 56.02 15.43
N LYS A 455 141.89 54.88 15.46
CA LYS A 455 142.80 54.52 16.57
C LYS A 455 144.16 55.24 16.54
N THR A 456 144.60 55.77 15.40
CA THR A 456 145.98 56.27 15.18
C THR A 456 146.19 57.75 15.48
N ASN A 457 145.13 58.53 15.75
CA ASN A 457 145.19 60.00 15.80
C ASN A 457 144.93 60.59 17.23
N ALA A 458 144.85 59.74 18.25
CA ALA A 458 144.35 60.11 19.58
C ALA A 458 145.42 60.36 20.66
N GLU A 459 146.64 59.86 20.48
CA GLU A 459 147.65 59.80 21.56
C GLU A 459 148.30 61.17 21.86
N ALA A 460 148.51 62.01 20.84
CA ALA A 460 149.24 63.27 20.95
C ALA A 460 148.52 64.38 21.74
N ARG A 461 147.17 64.39 21.76
CA ARG A 461 146.37 65.45 22.42
C ARG A 461 145.99 65.14 23.88
N GLY A 462 146.67 64.17 24.51
CA GLY A 462 146.14 63.48 25.68
C GLY A 462 146.34 64.11 27.07
N LYS A 463 147.22 65.10 27.26
CA LYS A 463 147.77 65.40 28.60
C LYS A 463 147.52 66.80 29.22
N LEU A 464 147.00 67.80 28.49
CA LEU A 464 146.94 69.19 29.02
C LEU A 464 145.56 69.90 28.94
N GLN A 465 144.49 69.23 28.51
CA GLN A 465 143.14 69.82 28.45
C GLN A 465 142.02 68.98 29.09
N ARG A 466 142.32 67.79 29.63
CA ARG A 466 141.28 66.82 30.06
C ARG A 466 140.62 67.15 31.41
N GLU A 467 141.32 67.81 32.33
CA GLU A 467 140.83 67.97 33.71
C GLU A 467 139.78 69.08 33.88
N LEU A 468 139.93 70.23 33.19
CA LEU A 468 138.99 71.35 33.30
C LEU A 468 137.63 71.10 32.60
N ALA A 469 137.58 70.15 31.66
CA ALA A 469 136.39 69.88 30.84
C ALA A 469 135.44 68.84 31.46
N ALA A 470 135.98 67.85 32.19
CA ALA A 470 135.23 66.69 32.66
C ALA A 470 134.02 67.05 33.55
N VAL A 471 134.20 68.03 34.45
CA VAL A 471 133.15 68.46 35.40
C VAL A 471 131.93 69.09 34.70
N LYS A 472 132.12 69.73 33.54
CA LYS A 472 131.03 70.39 32.81
C LYS A 472 130.23 69.45 31.92
N ALA A 473 130.84 68.37 31.40
CA ALA A 473 130.16 67.41 30.53
C ALA A 473 129.15 66.54 31.30
N SER A 474 129.48 66.11 32.51
CA SER A 474 128.66 65.20 33.33
C SER A 474 127.23 65.71 33.60
N LYS A 475 127.06 67.03 33.81
CA LYS A 475 125.74 67.64 34.04
C LYS A 475 124.79 67.49 32.84
N ALA A 476 125.32 67.65 31.62
CA ALA A 476 124.52 67.66 30.39
C ALA A 476 124.00 66.26 29.99
N SER A 477 124.67 65.18 30.42
CA SER A 477 124.16 63.81 30.21
C SER A 477 122.90 63.53 31.02
N PHE A 478 122.89 63.86 32.32
CA PHE A 478 121.74 63.55 33.18
C PHE A 478 120.47 64.33 32.80
N GLU A 479 120.60 65.58 32.37
CA GLU A 479 119.48 66.38 31.86
C GLU A 479 118.85 65.74 30.59
N LYS A 480 119.69 65.16 29.71
CA LYS A 480 119.23 64.47 28.50
C LYS A 480 118.49 63.17 28.81
N ASP A 481 119.00 62.33 29.70
CA ASP A 481 118.37 61.04 29.99
C ASP A 481 117.09 61.18 30.84
N HIS A 482 117.00 62.22 31.68
CA HIS A 482 115.74 62.58 32.34
C HIS A 482 114.63 62.92 31.32
N SER A 483 114.96 63.62 30.23
CA SER A 483 113.98 63.94 29.17
C SER A 483 113.46 62.70 28.43
N LYS A 484 114.30 61.68 28.21
CA LYS A 484 113.88 60.41 27.57
C LYS A 484 112.90 59.64 28.45
N LEU A 485 113.24 59.49 29.73
CA LEU A 485 112.39 58.79 30.70
C LEU A 485 111.03 59.49 30.89
N LEU A 486 110.98 60.82 30.72
CA LEU A 486 109.71 61.57 30.66
C LEU A 486 108.86 61.22 29.44
N VAL A 487 109.48 61.07 28.25
CA VAL A 487 108.78 60.63 27.03
C VAL A 487 108.30 59.19 27.18
N GLU A 488 109.16 58.27 27.61
CA GLU A 488 108.82 56.86 27.82
C GLU A 488 107.70 56.69 28.88
N ALA A 489 107.72 57.47 29.96
CA ALA A 489 106.63 57.50 30.93
C ALA A 489 105.33 58.07 30.34
N SER A 490 105.40 59.06 29.45
CA SER A 490 104.22 59.61 28.76
C SER A 490 103.62 58.61 27.77
N GLU A 491 104.45 57.86 27.05
CA GLU A 491 104.02 56.77 26.17
C GLU A 491 103.40 55.61 26.96
N ALA A 492 104.02 55.20 28.07
CA ALA A 492 103.49 54.16 28.94
C ALA A 492 102.12 54.58 29.51
N LYS A 493 101.97 55.84 29.91
CA LYS A 493 100.69 56.41 30.37
C LYS A 493 99.64 56.51 29.25
N SER A 494 100.05 56.81 28.02
CA SER A 494 99.16 56.79 26.84
C SER A 494 98.70 55.36 26.51
N LYS A 495 99.58 54.36 26.63
CA LYS A 495 99.27 52.94 26.40
C LYS A 495 98.36 52.39 27.50
N LEU A 496 98.56 52.80 28.75
CA LEU A 496 97.65 52.49 29.86
C LEU A 496 96.25 53.08 29.63
N SER A 497 96.16 54.38 29.27
CA SER A 497 94.90 55.05 28.94
C SER A 497 94.15 54.37 27.79
N ALA A 498 94.87 53.97 26.73
CA ALA A 498 94.29 53.20 25.63
C ALA A 498 93.68 51.87 26.13
N ALA A 499 94.45 51.07 26.88
CA ALA A 499 93.98 49.80 27.44
C ALA A 499 92.80 49.97 28.43
N GLU A 500 92.73 51.08 29.16
CA GLU A 500 91.59 51.44 30.01
C GLU A 500 90.34 51.75 29.17
N THR A 501 90.48 52.48 28.06
CA THR A 501 89.36 52.71 27.12
C THR A 501 88.92 51.43 26.41
N GLU A 502 89.85 50.58 25.96
CA GLU A 502 89.54 49.27 25.37
C GLU A 502 88.78 48.39 26.37
N LYS A 503 89.26 48.30 27.61
CA LYS A 503 88.56 47.60 28.71
C LYS A 503 87.15 48.15 28.95
N ALA A 504 86.96 49.47 28.91
CA ALA A 504 85.64 50.07 29.03
C ALA A 504 84.71 49.68 27.87
N THR A 505 85.21 49.68 26.62
CA THR A 505 84.42 49.21 25.46
C THR A 505 84.10 47.72 25.53
N ALA A 506 85.04 46.88 25.99
CA ALA A 506 84.81 45.46 26.18
C ALA A 506 83.73 45.19 27.26
N ILE A 507 83.74 45.93 28.37
CA ILE A 507 82.69 45.88 29.39
C ILE A 507 81.33 46.32 28.83
N SER A 508 81.30 47.39 28.02
CA SER A 508 80.07 47.85 27.35
C SER A 508 79.52 46.78 26.40
N ASN A 509 80.38 46.12 25.62
CA ASN A 509 79.98 45.07 24.68
C ASN A 509 79.50 43.81 25.41
N LEU A 510 80.15 43.42 26.52
CA LEU A 510 79.67 42.33 27.39
C LEU A 510 78.29 42.64 27.99
N GLN A 511 78.02 43.90 28.38
CA GLN A 511 76.69 44.30 28.84
C GLN A 511 75.63 44.35 27.72
N LEU A 512 76.02 44.53 26.46
CA LEU A 512 75.09 44.40 25.32
C LEU A 512 74.78 42.92 25.04
N LEU A 513 75.82 42.08 24.93
CA LEU A 513 75.68 40.62 24.77
C LEU A 513 74.87 39.98 25.91
N GLN A 514 74.99 40.48 27.14
CA GLN A 514 74.16 40.04 28.27
C GLN A 514 72.66 40.37 28.06
N ARG A 515 72.34 41.56 27.54
CA ARG A 515 70.95 41.94 27.22
C ARG A 515 70.41 41.11 26.06
N GLU A 516 71.18 40.93 24.99
CA GLU A 516 70.81 40.07 23.86
C GLU A 516 70.56 38.63 24.32
N VAL A 517 71.37 38.09 25.23
CA VAL A 517 71.17 36.76 25.83
C VAL A 517 69.93 36.70 26.73
N ASP A 518 69.59 37.75 27.46
CA ASP A 518 68.38 37.79 28.30
C ASP A 518 67.09 38.02 27.47
N GLU A 519 67.17 38.81 26.40
CA GLU A 519 66.09 38.97 25.40
C GLU A 519 65.85 37.64 24.66
N LEU A 520 66.90 36.92 24.26
CA LEU A 520 66.78 35.58 23.67
C LEU A 520 66.18 34.54 24.64
N LYS A 521 66.47 34.63 25.95
CA LYS A 521 65.78 33.82 26.98
C LYS A 521 64.31 34.17 27.06
N GLN A 522 63.95 35.46 27.08
CA GLN A 522 62.55 35.87 27.11
C GLN A 522 61.78 35.35 25.89
N ILE A 523 62.36 35.46 24.69
CA ILE A 523 61.78 34.90 23.46
C ILE A 523 61.64 33.38 23.53
N ALA A 524 62.61 32.67 24.11
CA ALA A 524 62.53 31.22 24.33
C ALA A 524 61.43 30.84 25.35
N ASP A 525 61.32 31.56 26.46
CA ASP A 525 60.28 31.37 27.47
C ASP A 525 58.87 31.67 26.93
N GLU A 526 58.71 32.71 26.11
CA GLU A 526 57.45 33.04 25.43
C GLU A 526 57.08 31.99 24.38
N SER A 527 58.07 31.48 23.65
CA SER A 527 57.88 30.34 22.72
C SER A 527 57.52 29.04 23.45
N SER A 528 58.10 28.78 24.63
CA SER A 528 57.72 27.66 25.50
C SER A 528 56.28 27.81 25.96
N LYS A 529 55.92 28.93 26.60
CA LYS A 529 54.55 29.19 27.09
C LYS A 529 53.50 29.08 25.96
N ARG A 530 53.84 29.53 24.75
CA ARG A 530 52.99 29.36 23.56
C ARG A 530 52.86 27.89 23.15
N SER A 531 53.94 27.12 23.23
CA SER A 531 53.94 25.67 22.97
C SER A 531 53.16 24.90 24.04
N ASP A 532 53.24 25.31 25.29
CA ASP A 532 52.51 24.73 26.43
C ASP A 532 51.00 25.01 26.30
N SER A 533 50.61 26.24 25.97
CA SER A 533 49.21 26.61 25.66
C SER A 533 48.65 25.79 24.49
N LEU A 534 49.43 25.60 23.42
CA LEU A 534 49.03 24.77 22.28
C LEU A 534 48.94 23.27 22.65
N GLN A 535 49.76 22.79 23.59
CA GLN A 535 49.61 21.43 24.12
C GLN A 535 48.36 21.27 24.99
N GLU A 536 47.99 22.27 25.76
CA GLU A 536 46.75 22.28 26.56
C GLU A 536 45.51 22.28 25.65
N GLU A 537 45.45 23.16 24.65
CA GLU A 537 44.43 23.18 23.59
C GLU A 537 44.32 21.82 22.87
N LEU A 538 45.46 21.24 22.46
CA LEU A 538 45.49 19.90 21.85
C LEU A 538 45.04 18.80 22.83
N SER A 539 45.22 18.97 24.14
CA SER A 539 44.73 18.03 25.15
C SER A 539 43.20 18.09 25.28
N ASP A 540 42.61 19.29 25.23
CA ASP A 540 41.16 19.48 25.33
C ASP A 540 40.44 19.11 24.03
N LEU A 541 41.04 19.39 22.87
CA LEU A 541 40.55 18.86 21.59
C LEU A 541 40.56 17.32 21.57
N ARG A 542 41.56 16.67 22.18
CA ARG A 542 41.59 15.21 22.34
C ARG A 542 40.49 14.70 23.29
N LYS A 543 40.25 15.37 24.43
CA LYS A 543 39.13 15.05 25.34
C LYS A 543 37.80 15.17 24.62
N HIS A 544 37.54 16.32 23.97
CA HIS A 544 36.30 16.57 23.25
C HIS A 544 36.08 15.58 22.09
N LEU A 545 37.12 15.19 21.36
CA LEU A 545 37.04 14.15 20.34
C LEU A 545 36.76 12.77 20.96
N GLN A 546 37.36 12.43 22.10
CA GLN A 546 37.08 11.19 22.82
C GLN A 546 35.63 11.14 23.32
N ASP A 547 35.11 12.25 23.86
CA ASP A 547 33.74 12.33 24.37
C ASP A 547 32.72 12.33 23.24
N ARG A 548 32.95 13.04 22.14
CA ARG A 548 32.13 12.89 20.92
C ARG A 548 32.20 11.48 20.32
N THR A 549 33.30 10.75 20.51
CA THR A 549 33.39 9.34 20.11
C THR A 549 32.56 8.44 21.03
N ARG A 550 32.55 8.71 22.35
CA ARG A 550 31.65 8.03 23.31
C ARG A 550 30.18 8.32 23.01
N GLU A 551 29.82 9.57 22.71
CA GLU A 551 28.46 9.98 22.30
C GLU A 551 28.04 9.30 20.99
N ALA A 552 28.93 9.24 19.98
CA ALA A 552 28.65 8.50 18.75
C ALA A 552 28.43 7.00 19.01
N GLN A 553 29.17 6.40 19.94
CA GLN A 553 28.99 5.01 20.35
C GLN A 553 27.69 4.79 21.12
N THR A 554 27.31 5.66 22.06
CA THR A 554 26.04 5.52 22.80
C THR A 554 24.83 5.75 21.89
N LEU A 555 24.89 6.71 20.96
CA LEU A 555 23.86 6.92 19.93
C LEU A 555 23.76 5.71 18.98
N THR A 556 24.88 5.10 18.61
CA THR A 556 24.90 3.87 17.79
C THR A 556 24.29 2.69 18.54
N ASN A 557 24.63 2.50 19.81
CA ASN A 557 24.06 1.44 20.64
C ASN A 557 22.55 1.62 20.86
N LEU A 558 22.11 2.83 21.23
CA LEU A 558 20.68 3.14 21.42
C LEU A 558 19.88 2.99 20.12
N ARG A 559 20.46 3.38 18.97
CA ARG A 559 19.89 3.06 17.67
C ARG A 559 19.75 1.55 17.49
N ASN A 560 20.81 0.77 17.71
CA ASN A 560 20.79 -0.67 17.51
C ASN A 560 19.77 -1.37 18.45
N GLU A 561 19.61 -0.88 19.69
CA GLU A 561 18.60 -1.35 20.64
C GLU A 561 17.17 -1.06 20.16
N THR A 562 16.89 0.16 19.69
CA THR A 562 15.58 0.50 19.11
C THR A 562 15.31 -0.27 17.82
N GLU A 563 16.30 -0.42 16.95
CA GLU A 563 16.22 -1.17 15.69
C GLU A 563 15.96 -2.66 15.97
N HIS A 564 16.61 -3.25 16.98
CA HIS A 564 16.37 -4.63 17.41
C HIS A 564 14.99 -4.82 18.06
N SER A 565 14.50 -3.82 18.83
CA SER A 565 13.15 -3.80 19.39
C SER A 565 12.09 -3.78 18.29
N TYR A 566 12.25 -2.91 17.28
CA TYR A 566 11.36 -2.89 16.10
C TYR A 566 11.45 -4.18 15.28
N GLN A 567 12.64 -4.73 15.02
CA GLN A 567 12.79 -6.03 14.34
C GLN A 567 12.10 -7.17 15.10
N THR A 568 12.14 -7.15 16.44
CA THR A 568 11.45 -8.15 17.28
C THR A 568 9.94 -7.96 17.19
N LYS A 569 9.45 -6.72 17.28
CA LYS A 569 8.03 -6.39 17.12
C LYS A 569 7.47 -6.77 15.74
N VAL A 570 8.27 -6.59 14.67
CA VAL A 570 7.95 -7.04 13.31
C VAL A 570 7.86 -8.56 13.25
N LYS A 571 8.85 -9.30 13.77
CA LYS A 571 8.82 -10.78 13.82
C LYS A 571 7.62 -11.33 14.60
N GLU A 572 7.23 -10.69 15.70
CA GLU A 572 6.00 -11.03 16.44
C GLU A 572 4.73 -10.78 15.61
N LEU A 573 4.66 -9.66 14.88
CA LEU A 573 3.52 -9.34 14.02
C LEU A 573 3.45 -10.28 12.82
N GLU A 574 4.57 -10.59 12.16
CA GLU A 574 4.63 -11.61 11.10
C GLU A 574 4.20 -12.99 11.62
N ALA A 575 4.64 -13.41 12.80
CA ALA A 575 4.25 -14.68 13.39
C ALA A 575 2.75 -14.71 13.70
N LYS A 576 2.18 -13.60 14.19
CA LYS A 576 0.74 -13.47 14.39
C LYS A 576 -0.04 -13.46 13.07
N VAL A 577 0.46 -12.82 12.03
CA VAL A 577 -0.14 -12.84 10.68
C VAL A 577 -0.10 -14.26 10.11
N ARG A 578 1.02 -14.98 10.24
CA ARG A 578 1.14 -16.40 9.83
C ARG A 578 0.10 -17.27 10.56
N ALA A 579 0.03 -17.20 11.89
CA ALA A 579 -0.96 -17.95 12.67
C ALA A 579 -2.43 -17.63 12.31
N LEU A 580 -2.75 -16.35 12.02
CA LEU A 580 -4.08 -15.96 11.55
C LEU A 580 -4.35 -16.41 10.10
N THR A 581 -3.31 -16.51 9.28
CA THR A 581 -3.41 -17.03 7.91
C THR A 581 -3.66 -18.53 7.92
N GLU A 582 -2.92 -19.27 8.74
CA GLU A 582 -3.07 -20.71 8.99
C GLU A 582 -4.47 -21.04 9.52
N GLN A 583 -4.96 -20.32 10.53
CA GLN A 583 -6.34 -20.49 11.03
C GLN A 583 -7.40 -20.22 9.95
N ARG A 584 -7.18 -19.24 9.07
CA ARG A 584 -8.05 -18.97 7.93
C ARG A 584 -8.01 -20.13 6.91
N ASP A 585 -6.83 -20.68 6.59
CA ASP A 585 -6.71 -21.85 5.71
C ASP A 585 -7.42 -23.09 6.31
N GLU A 586 -7.34 -23.29 7.63
CA GLU A 586 -8.10 -24.33 8.34
C GLU A 586 -9.61 -24.13 8.20
N TYR A 587 -10.13 -22.91 8.45
CA TYR A 587 -11.56 -22.61 8.27
C TYR A 587 -12.03 -22.67 6.81
N GLU A 588 -11.21 -22.25 5.84
CA GLU A 588 -11.51 -22.39 4.41
C GLU A 588 -11.57 -23.87 4.00
N SER A 589 -10.65 -24.71 4.51
CA SER A 589 -10.69 -26.17 4.33
C SER A 589 -11.94 -26.80 4.94
N ASP A 590 -12.29 -26.45 6.18
CA ASP A 590 -13.48 -26.98 6.84
C ASP A 590 -14.77 -26.56 6.13
N LEU A 591 -14.86 -25.30 5.67
CA LEU A 591 -15.98 -24.83 4.84
C LEU A 591 -16.08 -25.60 3.51
N LEU A 592 -14.95 -25.85 2.83
CA LEU A 592 -14.93 -26.65 1.60
C LEU A 592 -15.34 -28.11 1.82
N THR A 593 -14.92 -28.75 2.92
CA THR A 593 -15.36 -30.13 3.22
C THR A 593 -16.84 -30.17 3.62
N MET A 594 -17.34 -29.18 4.36
CA MET A 594 -18.77 -29.05 4.70
C MET A 594 -19.64 -28.76 3.47
N GLN A 595 -19.18 -27.91 2.55
CA GLN A 595 -19.82 -27.69 1.25
C GLN A 595 -19.83 -28.98 0.40
N SER A 596 -18.74 -29.74 0.38
CA SER A 596 -18.68 -31.03 -0.32
C SER A 596 -19.65 -32.06 0.27
N ARG A 597 -19.77 -32.14 1.60
CA ARG A 597 -20.77 -32.97 2.29
C ARG A 597 -22.19 -32.56 1.92
N LYS A 598 -22.52 -31.26 2.05
CA LYS A 598 -23.85 -30.74 1.74
C LYS A 598 -24.22 -30.86 0.27
N SER A 599 -23.27 -30.81 -0.67
CA SER A 599 -23.54 -31.14 -2.08
C SER A 599 -23.94 -32.60 -2.25
N ARG A 600 -23.23 -33.54 -1.61
CA ARG A 600 -23.57 -34.98 -1.67
C ARG A 600 -24.93 -35.25 -1.06
N GLU A 601 -25.22 -34.69 0.12
CA GLU A 601 -26.56 -34.78 0.74
C GLU A 601 -27.67 -34.25 -0.20
N LEU A 602 -27.44 -33.11 -0.87
CA LEU A 602 -28.40 -32.56 -1.84
C LEU A 602 -28.56 -33.46 -3.07
N ASP A 603 -27.49 -34.08 -3.56
CA ASP A 603 -27.54 -34.99 -4.72
C ASP A 603 -28.16 -36.35 -4.36
N GLU A 604 -27.94 -36.86 -3.15
CA GLU A 604 -28.64 -38.03 -2.59
C GLU A 604 -30.14 -37.75 -2.39
N LEU A 605 -30.51 -36.58 -1.87
CA LEU A 605 -31.92 -36.17 -1.79
C LEU A 605 -32.55 -35.97 -3.18
N ARG A 606 -31.78 -35.52 -4.18
CA ARG A 606 -32.24 -35.41 -5.58
C ARG A 606 -32.48 -36.78 -6.22
N THR A 607 -31.59 -37.77 -6.01
CA THR A 607 -31.81 -39.13 -6.53
C THR A 607 -32.99 -39.80 -5.86
N GLN A 608 -33.09 -39.74 -4.53
CA GLN A 608 -34.26 -40.23 -3.78
C GLN A 608 -35.58 -39.58 -4.26
N ASN A 609 -35.59 -38.25 -4.47
CA ASN A 609 -36.76 -37.55 -4.99
C ASN A 609 -37.11 -37.96 -6.43
N GLY A 610 -36.10 -38.25 -7.26
CA GLY A 610 -36.27 -38.81 -8.60
C GLY A 610 -36.84 -40.23 -8.60
N ASP A 611 -36.37 -41.09 -7.69
CA ASP A 611 -36.86 -42.46 -7.56
C ASP A 611 -38.26 -42.55 -6.95
N LEU A 612 -38.58 -41.71 -5.96
CA LEU A 612 -39.95 -41.56 -5.47
C LEU A 612 -40.90 -41.05 -6.57
N LYS A 613 -40.46 -40.14 -7.45
CA LYS A 613 -41.23 -39.72 -8.63
C LYS A 613 -41.44 -40.84 -9.66
N ARG A 614 -40.43 -41.68 -9.88
CA ARG A 614 -40.55 -42.89 -10.72
C ARG A 614 -41.57 -43.87 -10.14
N GLN A 615 -41.50 -44.13 -8.83
CA GLN A 615 -42.44 -45.00 -8.11
C GLN A 615 -43.88 -44.44 -8.16
N LEU A 616 -44.06 -43.13 -7.94
CA LEU A 616 -45.36 -42.48 -8.10
C LEU A 616 -45.92 -42.64 -9.52
N HIS A 617 -45.11 -42.40 -10.55
CA HIS A 617 -45.53 -42.61 -11.94
C HIS A 617 -45.90 -44.08 -12.24
N MET A 618 -45.18 -45.05 -11.66
CA MET A 618 -45.53 -46.47 -11.76
C MET A 618 -46.86 -46.79 -11.08
N PHE A 619 -47.09 -46.30 -9.85
CA PHE A 619 -48.37 -46.48 -9.16
C PHE A 619 -49.52 -45.74 -9.84
N GLU A 620 -49.27 -44.59 -10.47
CA GLU A 620 -50.24 -43.91 -11.33
C GLU A 620 -50.55 -44.71 -12.60
N GLU A 621 -49.56 -45.32 -13.25
CA GLU A 621 -49.77 -46.26 -14.35
C GLU A 621 -50.57 -47.50 -13.93
N GLU A 622 -50.24 -48.12 -12.80
CA GLU A 622 -50.95 -49.29 -12.25
C GLU A 622 -52.39 -48.94 -11.90
N LYS A 623 -52.62 -47.83 -11.20
CA LYS A 623 -53.97 -47.29 -10.96
C LYS A 623 -54.71 -47.07 -12.28
N ASN A 624 -54.07 -46.46 -13.28
CA ASN A 624 -54.67 -46.25 -14.60
C ASN A 624 -54.93 -47.56 -15.38
N ARG A 625 -54.24 -48.67 -15.07
CA ARG A 625 -54.56 -50.01 -15.60
C ARG A 625 -55.80 -50.56 -14.88
N TYR A 626 -55.80 -50.61 -13.55
CA TYR A 626 -56.95 -51.06 -12.76
C TYR A 626 -58.23 -50.23 -13.04
N ASP A 627 -58.10 -48.91 -13.27
CA ASP A 627 -59.22 -48.04 -13.67
C ASP A 627 -59.74 -48.31 -15.10
N ARG A 628 -58.99 -49.02 -15.95
CA ARG A 628 -59.49 -49.54 -17.25
C ARG A 628 -60.14 -50.90 -17.04
N ASP A 629 -59.47 -51.81 -16.34
CA ASP A 629 -59.97 -53.15 -16.05
C ASP A 629 -61.32 -53.09 -15.30
N LEU A 630 -61.47 -52.20 -14.32
CA LEU A 630 -62.73 -51.94 -13.63
C LEU A 630 -63.82 -51.36 -14.55
N LYS A 631 -63.47 -50.56 -15.56
CA LYS A 631 -64.43 -50.07 -16.57
C LYS A 631 -64.87 -51.18 -17.51
N ASP A 632 -63.98 -52.07 -17.91
CA ASP A 632 -64.30 -53.18 -18.81
C ASP A 632 -65.04 -54.31 -18.08
N ILE A 633 -64.69 -54.62 -16.83
CA ILE A 633 -65.50 -55.48 -15.94
C ILE A 633 -66.90 -54.88 -15.73
N ARG A 634 -67.02 -53.56 -15.54
CA ARG A 634 -68.34 -52.89 -15.47
C ARG A 634 -69.14 -53.10 -16.74
N LYS A 635 -68.57 -52.83 -17.93
CA LYS A 635 -69.23 -53.08 -19.24
C LYS A 635 -69.65 -54.53 -19.43
N MET A 636 -68.82 -55.50 -19.02
CA MET A 636 -69.17 -56.92 -19.09
C MET A 636 -70.31 -57.27 -18.14
N ARG A 637 -70.33 -56.68 -16.94
CA ARG A 637 -71.45 -56.81 -15.99
C ARG A 637 -72.73 -56.11 -16.48
N ASP A 638 -72.62 -54.94 -17.14
CA ASP A 638 -73.76 -54.29 -17.81
C ASP A 638 -74.34 -55.19 -18.91
N ARG A 639 -73.50 -55.70 -19.83
CA ARG A 639 -73.92 -56.66 -20.88
C ARG A 639 -74.58 -57.92 -20.31
N VAL A 640 -74.00 -58.54 -19.27
CA VAL A 640 -74.59 -59.71 -18.63
C VAL A 640 -75.91 -59.37 -17.92
N GLN A 641 -76.11 -58.13 -17.47
CA GLN A 641 -77.44 -57.66 -17.01
C GLN A 641 -78.43 -57.42 -18.15
N GLU A 642 -77.99 -56.91 -19.31
CA GLU A 642 -78.79 -56.78 -20.54
C GLU A 642 -79.22 -58.17 -21.07
N GLU A 643 -78.28 -59.11 -21.19
CA GLU A 643 -78.55 -60.51 -21.54
C GLU A 643 -79.50 -61.17 -20.53
N LEU A 644 -79.31 -60.96 -19.24
CA LEU A 644 -80.19 -61.47 -18.19
C LEU A 644 -81.58 -60.81 -18.19
N THR A 645 -81.72 -59.59 -18.71
CA THR A 645 -83.04 -58.94 -18.87
C THR A 645 -83.74 -59.44 -20.13
N SER A 646 -83.05 -59.56 -21.27
CA SER A 646 -83.59 -60.23 -22.48
C SER A 646 -84.06 -61.65 -22.15
N ALA A 647 -83.22 -62.47 -21.52
CA ALA A 647 -83.58 -63.83 -21.12
C ALA A 647 -84.76 -63.88 -20.12
N LYS A 648 -84.95 -62.86 -19.27
CA LYS A 648 -86.14 -62.75 -18.40
C LYS A 648 -87.40 -62.35 -19.16
N GLU A 649 -87.28 -61.48 -20.16
CA GLU A 649 -88.39 -61.08 -21.04
C GLU A 649 -88.80 -62.21 -21.97
N GLU A 650 -87.84 -62.96 -22.53
CA GLU A 650 -88.05 -64.20 -23.28
C GLU A 650 -88.68 -65.29 -22.40
N LEU A 651 -88.21 -65.49 -21.17
CA LEU A 651 -88.89 -66.39 -20.23
C LEU A 651 -90.29 -65.91 -19.85
N ALA A 652 -90.56 -64.60 -19.86
CA ALA A 652 -91.89 -64.05 -19.62
C ALA A 652 -92.82 -64.21 -20.83
N SER A 653 -92.33 -64.04 -22.07
CA SER A 653 -93.10 -64.30 -23.29
C SER A 653 -93.40 -65.80 -23.43
N ILE A 654 -92.41 -66.68 -23.25
CA ILE A 654 -92.59 -68.14 -23.24
C ILE A 654 -93.59 -68.57 -22.16
N ARG A 655 -93.55 -67.97 -20.95
CA ARG A 655 -94.56 -68.23 -19.91
C ARG A 655 -95.96 -67.77 -20.32
N LYS A 656 -96.08 -66.62 -20.98
CA LYS A 656 -97.36 -66.10 -21.49
C LYS A 656 -97.92 -66.98 -22.62
N GLU A 657 -97.06 -67.45 -23.52
CA GLU A 657 -97.42 -68.40 -24.58
C GLU A 657 -97.83 -69.76 -24.00
N LEU A 658 -97.09 -70.28 -23.02
CA LEU A 658 -97.43 -71.50 -22.29
C LEU A 658 -98.76 -71.38 -21.56
N GLU A 659 -99.03 -70.24 -20.91
CA GLU A 659 -100.31 -70.02 -20.21
C GLU A 659 -101.48 -69.82 -21.19
N SER A 660 -101.23 -69.17 -22.33
CA SER A 660 -102.22 -69.13 -23.43
C SER A 660 -102.49 -70.53 -24.02
N SER A 661 -101.46 -71.38 -24.08
CA SER A 661 -101.56 -72.77 -24.55
C SER A 661 -102.30 -73.66 -23.54
N ARG A 662 -102.09 -73.44 -22.23
CA ARG A 662 -102.88 -74.06 -21.15
C ARG A 662 -104.33 -73.61 -21.18
N SER A 663 -104.59 -72.33 -21.43
CA SER A 663 -105.94 -71.80 -21.59
C SER A 663 -106.64 -72.41 -22.81
N GLN A 664 -105.94 -72.54 -23.95
CA GLN A 664 -106.43 -73.25 -25.13
C GLN A 664 -106.69 -74.74 -24.87
N LEU A 665 -105.79 -75.42 -24.14
CA LEU A 665 -105.95 -76.82 -23.73
C LEU A 665 -107.17 -77.00 -22.81
N SER A 666 -107.34 -76.12 -21.82
CA SER A 666 -108.48 -76.12 -20.90
C SER A 666 -109.80 -75.82 -21.62
N ALA A 667 -109.81 -74.89 -22.57
CA ALA A 667 -110.96 -74.62 -23.42
C ALA A 667 -111.28 -75.81 -24.35
N ALA A 668 -110.26 -76.49 -24.89
CA ALA A 668 -110.44 -77.72 -25.67
C ALA A 668 -110.98 -78.88 -24.82
N GLN A 669 -110.48 -79.04 -23.59
CA GLN A 669 -110.97 -80.03 -22.62
C GLN A 669 -112.41 -79.74 -22.19
N THR A 670 -112.76 -78.47 -21.97
CA THR A 670 -114.14 -78.05 -21.67
C THR A 670 -115.06 -78.35 -22.84
N ARG A 671 -114.66 -78.01 -24.07
CA ARG A 671 -115.39 -78.37 -25.30
C ARG A 671 -115.51 -79.88 -25.49
N ALA A 672 -114.51 -80.67 -25.13
CA ALA A 672 -114.59 -82.14 -25.16
C ALA A 672 -115.68 -82.65 -24.21
N VAL A 673 -115.73 -82.15 -22.96
CA VAL A 673 -116.78 -82.47 -21.99
C VAL A 673 -118.17 -81.94 -22.43
N GLU A 674 -118.24 -80.81 -23.13
CA GLU A 674 -119.47 -80.33 -23.77
C GLU A 674 -119.91 -81.22 -24.93
N PHE A 675 -118.97 -81.71 -25.75
CA PHE A 675 -119.26 -82.70 -26.79
C PHE A 675 -119.72 -84.02 -26.19
N GLU A 676 -119.12 -84.53 -25.10
CA GLU A 676 -119.59 -85.71 -24.36
C GLU A 676 -121.00 -85.51 -23.77
N LYS A 677 -121.29 -84.33 -23.21
CA LYS A 677 -122.65 -83.96 -22.75
C LYS A 677 -123.64 -83.91 -23.92
N SER A 678 -123.24 -83.37 -25.07
CA SER A 678 -124.09 -83.33 -26.27
C SER A 678 -124.31 -84.72 -26.88
N ALA A 679 -123.29 -85.59 -26.85
CA ALA A 679 -123.38 -86.97 -27.34
C ALA A 679 -124.26 -87.82 -26.42
N SER A 680 -124.18 -87.62 -25.10
CA SER A 680 -125.05 -88.30 -24.13
C SER A 680 -126.49 -87.77 -24.13
N SER A 681 -126.71 -86.47 -24.41
CA SER A 681 -128.08 -85.95 -24.63
C SER A 681 -128.67 -86.39 -25.97
N LEU A 682 -127.88 -86.45 -27.05
CA LEU A 682 -128.28 -87.05 -28.33
C LEU A 682 -128.55 -88.55 -28.19
N LYS A 683 -127.77 -89.28 -27.39
CA LYS A 683 -128.03 -90.70 -27.06
C LYS A 683 -129.37 -90.86 -26.33
N ARG A 684 -129.67 -90.02 -25.33
CA ARG A 684 -130.99 -89.99 -24.69
C ARG A 684 -132.11 -89.62 -25.65
N ALA A 685 -131.90 -88.65 -26.56
CA ALA A 685 -132.90 -88.28 -27.55
C ALA A 685 -133.15 -89.40 -28.57
N ALA A 686 -132.12 -90.18 -28.91
CA ALA A 686 -132.24 -91.39 -29.73
C ALA A 686 -132.95 -92.52 -28.97
N GLU A 687 -132.65 -92.72 -27.69
CA GLU A 687 -133.35 -93.67 -26.80
C GLU A 687 -134.83 -93.30 -26.64
N GLU A 688 -135.16 -92.04 -26.34
CA GLU A 688 -136.53 -91.53 -26.35
C GLU A 688 -137.22 -91.69 -27.72
N SER A 689 -136.50 -91.44 -28.82
CA SER A 689 -137.05 -91.63 -30.17
C SER A 689 -137.27 -93.12 -30.47
N GLN A 690 -136.46 -94.01 -29.93
CA GLN A 690 -136.66 -95.46 -30.00
C GLN A 690 -137.87 -95.87 -29.16
N GLU A 691 -138.00 -95.42 -27.91
CA GLU A 691 -139.18 -95.67 -27.08
C GLU A 691 -140.47 -95.16 -27.73
N LYS A 692 -140.46 -93.95 -28.30
CA LYS A 692 -141.59 -93.40 -29.06
C LYS A 692 -141.90 -94.24 -30.30
N ASN A 693 -140.89 -94.78 -30.99
CA ASN A 693 -141.06 -95.69 -32.11
C ASN A 693 -141.58 -97.07 -31.65
N GLU A 694 -141.16 -97.59 -30.50
CA GLU A 694 -141.72 -98.80 -29.90
C GLU A 694 -143.18 -98.61 -29.45
N VAL A 695 -143.51 -97.47 -28.83
CA VAL A 695 -144.89 -97.12 -28.49
C VAL A 695 -145.75 -96.95 -29.74
N LEU A 696 -145.21 -96.34 -30.80
CA LEU A 696 -145.85 -96.32 -32.12
C LEU A 696 -146.05 -97.74 -32.68
N GLN A 697 -145.06 -98.63 -32.60
CA GLN A 697 -145.21 -100.03 -33.03
C GLN A 697 -146.24 -100.80 -32.19
N ARG A 698 -146.33 -100.54 -30.88
CA ARG A 698 -147.38 -101.10 -30.00
C ARG A 698 -148.75 -100.57 -30.42
N ASN A 699 -148.89 -99.27 -30.65
CA ASN A 699 -150.13 -98.64 -31.14
C ASN A 699 -150.53 -99.12 -32.55
N TYR A 700 -149.56 -99.31 -33.45
CA TYR A 700 -149.79 -99.91 -34.77
C TYR A 700 -150.27 -101.36 -34.65
N ARG A 701 -149.73 -102.16 -33.70
CA ARG A 701 -150.24 -103.52 -33.43
C ARG A 701 -151.68 -103.49 -32.90
N VAL A 702 -151.99 -102.61 -31.94
CA VAL A 702 -153.35 -102.45 -31.40
C VAL A 702 -154.32 -102.02 -32.51
N LEU A 703 -154.00 -100.96 -33.25
CA LEU A 703 -154.83 -100.47 -34.35
C LEU A 703 -154.98 -101.50 -35.49
N THR A 704 -153.97 -102.35 -35.73
CA THR A 704 -154.11 -103.48 -36.65
C THR A 704 -155.08 -104.54 -36.10
N GLY A 705 -155.04 -104.81 -34.80
CA GLY A 705 -156.01 -105.68 -34.13
C GLY A 705 -157.45 -105.14 -34.18
N ASP A 706 -157.64 -103.83 -33.97
CA ASP A 706 -158.95 -103.16 -34.09
C ASP A 706 -159.45 -103.14 -35.55
N LEU A 707 -158.54 -103.06 -36.52
CA LEU A 707 -158.87 -103.24 -37.93
C LEU A 707 -159.15 -104.71 -38.29
N GLU A 708 -158.59 -105.69 -37.57
CA GLU A 708 -158.92 -107.12 -37.73
C GLU A 708 -160.25 -107.52 -37.09
N THR A 709 -160.67 -106.88 -35.99
CA THR A 709 -162.01 -107.08 -35.42
C THR A 709 -163.08 -106.44 -36.30
N MET A 710 -162.90 -105.18 -36.71
CA MET A 710 -163.79 -104.51 -37.67
C MET A 710 -163.86 -105.21 -39.04
N ARG A 711 -162.78 -105.87 -39.48
CA ARG A 711 -162.80 -106.71 -40.70
C ARG A 711 -163.62 -108.01 -40.54
N LYS A 712 -163.89 -108.49 -39.33
CA LYS A 712 -164.68 -109.73 -39.14
C LYS A 712 -166.19 -109.50 -39.28
N GLU A 713 -166.71 -108.31 -38.99
CA GLU A 713 -168.14 -107.99 -39.17
C GLU A 713 -168.50 -107.55 -40.61
N ILE A 714 -167.51 -107.22 -41.46
CA ILE A 714 -167.74 -106.62 -42.79
C ILE A 714 -167.48 -107.58 -43.97
N VAL A 715 -166.88 -108.77 -43.71
CA VAL A 715 -166.37 -109.65 -44.79
C VAL A 715 -167.40 -110.60 -45.41
N ASP A 716 -168.57 -110.80 -44.80
CA ASP A 716 -169.57 -111.79 -45.29
C ASP A 716 -170.28 -111.37 -46.60
N LEU A 717 -170.16 -110.09 -47.02
CA LEU A 717 -170.65 -109.63 -48.32
C LEU A 717 -169.62 -108.80 -49.13
N LYS A 718 -169.08 -109.50 -50.14
CA LYS A 718 -168.88 -109.01 -51.52
C LYS A 718 -167.62 -108.18 -51.83
N ASN A 719 -166.53 -108.93 -51.96
CA ASN A 719 -165.53 -108.80 -53.04
C ASN A 719 -165.98 -107.97 -54.27
N LYS A 720 -165.27 -106.90 -54.63
CA LYS A 720 -164.26 -106.98 -55.72
C LYS A 720 -163.32 -105.76 -55.81
N SER A 721 -162.09 -106.07 -56.21
CA SER A 721 -160.97 -105.21 -56.66
C SER A 721 -161.33 -103.93 -57.43
N ARG A 722 -160.53 -102.85 -57.21
CA ARG A 722 -159.61 -102.20 -58.20
C ARG A 722 -159.62 -100.65 -58.14
N ASP A 723 -158.46 -100.04 -58.46
CA ASP A 723 -158.25 -98.62 -58.81
C ASP A 723 -158.51 -97.57 -57.67
N THR A 724 -157.92 -96.37 -57.58
CA THR A 724 -156.85 -95.66 -58.34
C THR A 724 -156.29 -94.47 -57.51
N VAL A 725 -155.11 -93.92 -57.89
CA VAL A 725 -154.68 -92.50 -57.68
C VAL A 725 -154.39 -92.04 -56.22
N HIS A 726 -153.61 -90.98 -55.90
CA HIS A 726 -152.33 -90.41 -56.37
C HIS A 726 -151.99 -89.16 -55.48
N SER A 727 -150.79 -88.58 -55.60
CA SER A 727 -150.46 -87.16 -55.29
C SER A 727 -150.05 -86.72 -53.86
N ARG A 728 -149.01 -85.85 -53.82
CA ARG A 728 -148.64 -84.83 -52.81
C ARG A 728 -148.00 -85.31 -51.48
N GLN A 729 -147.10 -84.56 -50.82
CA GLN A 729 -146.58 -83.21 -51.12
C GLN A 729 -145.10 -83.01 -50.68
N SER A 730 -144.46 -81.94 -51.16
CA SER A 730 -143.09 -81.50 -50.84
C SER A 730 -143.05 -80.08 -50.25
N SER A 731 -142.05 -79.79 -49.39
CA SER A 731 -141.73 -78.45 -48.85
C SER A 731 -140.35 -78.49 -48.15
N ILE A 732 -139.31 -77.77 -48.63
CA ILE A 732 -138.89 -76.39 -48.20
C ILE A 732 -137.94 -76.41 -46.97
N VAL A 733 -136.78 -75.71 -46.92
CA VAL A 733 -135.98 -75.01 -47.97
C VAL A 733 -134.55 -74.69 -47.44
N SER A 734 -133.71 -74.04 -48.28
CA SER A 734 -132.36 -73.48 -48.01
C SER A 734 -131.15 -74.44 -48.09
N LEU A 735 -130.06 -74.12 -48.81
CA LEU A 735 -129.85 -73.04 -49.80
C LEU A 735 -128.78 -73.45 -50.85
N SER A 736 -128.68 -72.66 -51.93
CA SER A 736 -127.73 -72.71 -53.06
C SER A 736 -126.23 -72.83 -52.68
N GLY A 737 -125.34 -73.29 -53.57
CA GLY A 737 -125.54 -73.65 -54.98
C GLY A 737 -124.22 -73.90 -55.73
N GLN A 738 -124.29 -74.19 -57.03
CA GLN A 738 -123.17 -74.69 -57.84
C GLN A 738 -122.71 -73.70 -58.94
N ASP A 739 -121.51 -73.99 -59.46
CA ASP A 739 -120.96 -73.70 -60.79
C ASP A 739 -120.59 -72.28 -61.25
N ASN A 740 -119.30 -72.18 -61.63
CA ASN A 740 -118.72 -71.47 -62.79
C ASN A 740 -119.24 -70.09 -63.21
N ASP A 741 -118.39 -69.07 -63.03
CA ASP A 741 -118.16 -68.06 -64.09
C ASP A 741 -116.67 -67.63 -64.13
N GLN A 742 -116.20 -67.16 -65.29
CA GLN A 742 -114.78 -67.10 -65.65
C GLN A 742 -114.07 -65.76 -65.38
N VAL A 743 -112.77 -65.85 -65.04
CA VAL A 743 -111.68 -64.96 -65.52
C VAL A 743 -111.68 -63.48 -65.08
N ARG A 744 -112.69 -62.96 -64.36
CA ARG A 744 -112.77 -61.49 -64.08
C ARG A 744 -112.40 -60.98 -62.68
N ASN A 745 -112.51 -61.77 -61.61
CA ASN A 745 -112.37 -61.25 -60.23
C ASN A 745 -110.97 -61.43 -59.59
N GLU A 746 -110.21 -62.47 -59.95
CA GLU A 746 -108.83 -62.66 -59.43
C GLU A 746 -107.91 -61.49 -59.82
N ARG A 747 -108.09 -60.95 -61.04
CA ARG A 747 -107.33 -59.79 -61.56
C ARG A 747 -107.70 -58.46 -60.88
N LEU A 748 -108.73 -58.41 -60.03
CA LEU A 748 -109.06 -57.23 -59.21
C LEU A 748 -108.55 -57.36 -57.78
N TYR A 749 -108.66 -58.54 -57.16
CA TYR A 749 -108.07 -58.76 -55.84
C TYR A 749 -106.53 -58.77 -55.87
N THR A 750 -105.90 -59.45 -56.83
CA THR A 750 -104.43 -59.38 -57.00
C THR A 750 -103.95 -57.97 -57.34
N LYS A 751 -104.72 -57.20 -58.13
CA LYS A 751 -104.38 -55.80 -58.44
C LYS A 751 -104.41 -54.91 -57.21
N ASN A 752 -105.45 -54.97 -56.37
CA ASN A 752 -105.49 -54.17 -55.13
C ASN A 752 -104.51 -54.67 -54.07
N PHE A 753 -104.24 -55.98 -54.01
CA PHE A 753 -103.23 -56.56 -53.12
C PHE A 753 -101.82 -56.09 -53.48
N LEU A 754 -101.46 -56.08 -54.76
CA LEU A 754 -100.15 -55.60 -55.21
C LEU A 754 -100.01 -54.07 -55.14
N LEU A 755 -101.07 -53.31 -55.47
CA LEU A 755 -101.00 -51.84 -55.45
C LEU A 755 -100.78 -51.29 -54.03
N ASN A 756 -101.43 -51.87 -53.02
CA ASN A 756 -101.31 -51.45 -51.61
C ASN A 756 -99.90 -51.71 -51.02
N TYR A 757 -99.11 -52.61 -51.61
CA TYR A 757 -97.74 -52.92 -51.16
C TYR A 757 -96.63 -52.17 -51.95
N VAL A 758 -96.93 -51.60 -53.12
CA VAL A 758 -95.95 -50.81 -53.89
C VAL A 758 -95.80 -49.38 -53.33
N ASP A 759 -96.86 -48.78 -52.78
CA ASP A 759 -96.89 -47.36 -52.38
C ASP A 759 -96.06 -47.00 -51.13
N LYS A 760 -95.60 -47.98 -50.34
CA LYS A 760 -94.77 -47.74 -49.15
C LYS A 760 -93.28 -47.99 -49.43
N LYS A 761 -92.52 -46.90 -49.63
CA LYS A 761 -91.06 -46.97 -49.90
C LYS A 761 -90.26 -47.70 -48.82
N GLU A 762 -90.62 -47.54 -47.55
CA GLU A 762 -89.78 -47.94 -46.40
C GLU A 762 -89.75 -49.45 -46.11
N GLN A 763 -90.66 -50.25 -46.68
CA GLN A 763 -90.73 -51.70 -46.41
C GLN A 763 -90.06 -52.57 -47.49
N ARG A 764 -89.52 -51.96 -48.56
CA ARG A 764 -88.93 -52.67 -49.70
C ARG A 764 -87.65 -53.44 -49.37
N SER A 765 -86.86 -52.96 -48.40
CA SER A 765 -85.65 -53.63 -47.91
C SER A 765 -85.96 -54.93 -47.15
N ALA A 766 -86.98 -54.90 -46.29
CA ALA A 766 -87.41 -56.06 -45.50
C ALA A 766 -87.94 -57.21 -46.38
N MET A 767 -88.63 -56.89 -47.49
CA MET A 767 -89.21 -57.89 -48.38
C MET A 767 -88.16 -58.67 -49.18
N LEU A 768 -86.97 -58.11 -49.43
CA LEU A 768 -85.89 -58.80 -50.14
C LEU A 768 -85.32 -59.95 -49.31
N GLY A 769 -85.27 -59.80 -47.98
CA GLY A 769 -84.83 -60.84 -47.06
C GLY A 769 -85.79 -62.03 -46.94
N SER A 770 -87.10 -61.76 -46.96
CA SER A 770 -88.13 -62.80 -46.82
C SER A 770 -88.49 -63.52 -48.13
N LEU A 771 -88.48 -62.84 -49.28
CA LEU A 771 -88.66 -63.53 -50.57
C LEU A 771 -87.49 -64.48 -50.87
N ALA A 772 -86.27 -64.05 -50.56
CA ALA A 772 -85.08 -64.81 -50.92
C ALA A 772 -84.81 -66.05 -50.04
N THR A 773 -85.53 -66.20 -48.92
CA THR A 773 -85.64 -67.46 -48.15
C THR A 773 -86.86 -68.29 -48.54
N PHE A 774 -87.96 -67.69 -49.02
CA PHE A 774 -89.16 -68.41 -49.43
C PHE A 774 -89.10 -68.97 -50.87
N LEU A 775 -88.12 -68.54 -51.68
CA LEU A 775 -87.95 -68.94 -53.09
C LEU A 775 -86.54 -69.48 -53.43
N GLU A 776 -85.69 -69.72 -52.41
CA GLU A 776 -84.33 -70.28 -52.55
C GLU A 776 -83.44 -69.65 -53.65
N LEU A 777 -83.61 -68.34 -53.89
CA LEU A 777 -82.95 -67.60 -54.98
C LEU A 777 -81.44 -67.46 -54.77
N ASN A 778 -80.67 -67.77 -55.81
CA ASN A 778 -79.20 -67.70 -55.80
C ASN A 778 -78.69 -66.25 -55.77
N ASP A 779 -77.46 -66.01 -55.32
CA ASP A 779 -76.91 -64.66 -55.16
C ASP A 779 -76.88 -63.83 -56.46
N SER A 780 -76.65 -64.47 -57.61
CA SER A 780 -76.74 -63.84 -58.94
C SER A 780 -78.15 -63.36 -59.29
N GLU A 781 -79.18 -64.01 -58.74
CA GLU A 781 -80.60 -63.67 -58.93
C GLU A 781 -81.01 -62.60 -57.91
N ARG A 782 -80.54 -62.71 -56.66
CA ARG A 782 -80.65 -61.66 -55.63
C ARG A 782 -80.07 -60.33 -56.12
N GLN A 783 -78.91 -60.32 -56.77
CA GLN A 783 -78.33 -59.12 -57.38
C GLN A 783 -79.18 -58.54 -58.53
N ARG A 784 -79.82 -59.38 -59.35
CA ARG A 784 -80.74 -58.93 -60.41
C ARG A 784 -82.01 -58.32 -59.82
N PHE A 785 -82.60 -58.92 -58.78
CA PHE A 785 -83.73 -58.31 -58.06
C PHE A 785 -83.34 -57.01 -57.36
N ALA A 786 -82.17 -56.94 -56.74
CA ALA A 786 -81.67 -55.73 -56.07
C ALA A 786 -81.39 -54.57 -57.05
N THR A 787 -80.99 -54.86 -58.29
CA THR A 787 -80.82 -53.83 -59.34
C THR A 787 -82.13 -53.43 -60.02
N ALA A 788 -83.15 -54.29 -60.03
CA ALA A 788 -84.49 -53.96 -60.53
C ALA A 788 -85.37 -53.16 -59.53
N PHE A 789 -84.94 -53.02 -58.28
CA PHE A 789 -85.66 -52.29 -57.22
C PHE A 789 -85.01 -50.95 -56.81
N ARG A 790 -84.05 -50.47 -57.61
CA ARG A 790 -83.28 -49.23 -57.38
C ARG A 790 -83.79 -48.06 -58.20
#